data_AF-A0A0C3C6L9-F1
#
_entry.id   AF-A0A0C3C6L9-F1
#
_cell.length_a   1.000
_cell.length_b   1.000
_cell.length_c   1.000
_cell.angle_alpha   90.00
_cell.angle_beta   90.00
_cell.angle_gamma   90.00
#
_symmetry.space_group_name_H-M   'P 1'
#
loop_
_entity.id
_entity.type
_entity.pdbx_description
1 polymer ?
#
loop_
_entity_poly.entity_id
_entity_poly.type
_entity_poly.pdbx_seq_one_letter_code
_entity_poly.pdbx_strand_id
1 'polypeptide(L)'
;MEYYQRLSTKWKDFGTFYAVFKNLQKILQLFFNASWKTNFWLQWKRNFMDHLPCPIDGTRPHVPFYASRQIYQPDDFFKLPRAYGYDDFPRLLEDGLYQPMIGDSPNEFLQSWLFFALLSQVLGVEIDTADFLIATDVTLHTKRLTLMLEQWAKREGHRAEKGLLMEQKNRHVRASMALGDARRFVSKHCSYRRLDRDPCPSPSNDTEVLELGNPAHAALSKVMTLSLAILGETLQQAWPDTLSLMGSGTAFWRDPGTEDTNWGQSKYCRDKMKENGYCPLEIRRIESILPSVSIVYYASFMETFKRRSDTSKCTIWHCNCKKEAQEALHMNNCQGNCPTYQIGEDKLIKIIEEGKTPLVTWTYRGELECKGYDLKKEGLKFGALSHSWEDSIVDCGRDARNKNNRHMHQCQIESLRETFNRLLDDRESRTTLDNFPFWVDTLCFPRQYTVKGKALNQLKDIYHKAAAVLVWDRNLLQRPKTAEQDTIEMNMRIRTSDWSWRLWTFQEAILAPKHSLHVAFRGNDTVNIDELQRARDKSRQDPYNIYHHIWKAGHPFSPPIWKLRNEKEFRVQRAWEGVQFRLVSQPEDETIVLASALGLDVTKIQSVGKINENPEVVAAKRMVKFLDLLDATPGLGIPSGIIFLPPPKLRIKGIDETKGYGWAPATWLTKQSKTYPLFRPLKQTASIMKRGLLVEFPGLILHCPNTPIQENKFWVSVHQCMHKWFKVVADVQGKEWNRFWESNISQYSELSIIMSTQFPRERWEVGMLAKTKGKLSQGEVRWVEPLCRVWFCLETNSSIVTGLLKSIRESGDKMLCGERLEDTQKWCIDGGED
;
A
#
# COMPACT_ATOMS: atom_id res chain seq x y z
N MET A 1 48.68 -73.12 18.58
CA MET A 1 47.98 -73.43 17.31
C MET A 1 46.49 -73.67 17.52
N GLU A 2 45.84 -72.82 18.33
CA GLU A 2 44.37 -72.69 18.45
C GLU A 2 43.93 -71.24 18.12
N TYR A 3 44.84 -70.43 17.56
CA TYR A 3 44.62 -69.04 17.15
C TYR A 3 44.40 -68.90 15.62
N TYR A 4 44.63 -69.97 14.85
CA TYR A 4 44.47 -69.99 13.39
C TYR A 4 43.12 -70.57 12.91
N GLN A 5 42.34 -71.20 13.79
CA GLN A 5 40.99 -71.71 13.47
C GLN A 5 39.84 -70.73 13.78
N ARG A 6 40.13 -69.52 14.27
CA ARG A 6 39.14 -68.43 14.39
C ARG A 6 39.24 -67.36 13.29
N LEU A 7 40.11 -67.56 12.29
CA LEU A 7 40.33 -66.60 11.19
C LEU A 7 39.86 -67.08 9.80
N SER A 8 39.40 -68.33 9.64
CA SER A 8 38.93 -68.84 8.35
C SER A 8 37.42 -68.69 8.08
N THR A 9 36.63 -68.26 9.08
CA THR A 9 35.20 -67.90 8.90
C THR A 9 34.97 -66.43 8.54
N LYS A 10 36.03 -65.65 8.28
CA LYS A 10 35.94 -64.22 7.88
C LYS A 10 36.43 -63.89 6.46
N TRP A 11 36.61 -64.89 5.61
CA TRP A 11 37.05 -64.68 4.22
C TRP A 11 35.98 -64.99 3.14
N LYS A 12 34.76 -65.37 3.54
CA LYS A 12 33.61 -65.49 2.61
C LYS A 12 32.75 -64.22 2.50
N ASP A 13 32.91 -63.24 3.39
CA ASP A 13 32.10 -62.01 3.38
C ASP A 13 32.69 -60.86 2.53
N PHE A 14 33.96 -60.95 2.10
CA PHE A 14 34.56 -59.90 1.26
C PHE A 14 34.05 -59.90 -0.19
N GLY A 15 33.67 -61.07 -0.73
CA GLY A 15 33.09 -61.18 -2.07
C GLY A 15 31.69 -60.55 -2.14
N THR A 16 30.89 -60.71 -1.10
CA THR A 16 29.56 -60.12 -0.96
C THR A 16 29.65 -58.62 -0.67
N PHE A 17 30.62 -58.18 0.12
CA PHE A 17 30.85 -56.75 0.36
C PHE A 17 31.30 -56.00 -0.90
N TYR A 18 32.13 -56.61 -1.75
CA TYR A 18 32.57 -55.97 -3.01
C TYR A 18 31.43 -55.88 -4.04
N ALA A 19 30.53 -56.87 -4.09
CA ALA A 19 29.33 -56.83 -4.94
C ALA A 19 28.28 -55.83 -4.42
N VAL A 20 28.09 -55.73 -3.11
CA VAL A 20 27.22 -54.73 -2.47
C VAL A 20 27.80 -53.33 -2.62
N PHE A 21 29.11 -53.14 -2.53
CA PHE A 21 29.76 -51.84 -2.75
C PHE A 21 29.72 -51.42 -4.22
N LYS A 22 29.88 -52.34 -5.19
CA LYS A 22 29.68 -52.03 -6.62
C LYS A 22 28.22 -51.71 -6.95
N ASN A 23 27.25 -52.38 -6.30
CA ASN A 23 25.83 -52.06 -6.45
C ASN A 23 25.45 -50.78 -5.73
N LEU A 24 26.03 -50.45 -4.57
CA LEU A 24 25.86 -49.15 -3.91
C LEU A 24 26.52 -48.04 -4.70
N GLN A 25 27.66 -48.27 -5.36
CA GLN A 25 28.31 -47.29 -6.22
C GLN A 25 27.54 -47.10 -7.54
N LYS A 26 26.90 -48.16 -8.08
CA LYS A 26 25.96 -48.06 -9.21
C LYS A 26 24.62 -47.45 -8.82
N ILE A 27 24.08 -47.71 -7.63
CA ILE A 27 22.86 -47.10 -7.11
C ILE A 27 23.12 -45.64 -6.74
N LEU A 28 24.27 -45.30 -6.16
CA LEU A 28 24.72 -43.92 -5.96
C LEU A 28 25.01 -43.24 -7.29
N GLN A 29 25.57 -43.90 -8.30
CA GLN A 29 25.72 -43.33 -9.65
C GLN A 29 24.37 -43.18 -10.36
N LEU A 30 23.39 -44.06 -10.15
CA LEU A 30 22.04 -43.94 -10.72
C LEU A 30 21.18 -42.89 -9.97
N PHE A 31 21.33 -42.75 -8.65
CA PHE A 31 20.75 -41.66 -7.86
C PHE A 31 21.45 -40.31 -8.15
N PHE A 32 22.73 -40.30 -8.52
CA PHE A 32 23.43 -39.09 -8.94
C PHE A 32 23.29 -38.76 -10.44
N ASN A 33 22.86 -39.70 -11.30
CA ASN A 33 22.69 -39.48 -12.74
C ASN A 33 21.23 -39.43 -13.23
N ALA A 34 20.24 -39.39 -12.34
CA ALA A 34 18.86 -39.08 -12.70
C ALA A 34 18.33 -37.87 -11.91
N SER A 35 18.17 -36.75 -12.62
CA SER A 35 17.29 -35.61 -12.26
C SER A 35 17.70 -34.61 -11.15
N TRP A 36 18.89 -34.64 -10.57
CA TRP A 36 19.25 -33.65 -9.53
C TRP A 36 20.57 -32.88 -9.71
N LYS A 37 21.44 -33.26 -10.66
CA LYS A 37 22.74 -32.59 -10.86
C LYS A 37 22.89 -31.69 -12.08
N THR A 38 21.93 -31.66 -13.01
CA THR A 38 21.93 -30.73 -14.16
C THR A 38 21.17 -29.43 -13.93
N ASN A 39 20.33 -29.33 -12.88
CA ASN A 39 19.63 -28.07 -12.53
C ASN A 39 20.29 -27.28 -11.40
N PHE A 40 21.18 -27.88 -10.59
CA PHE A 40 21.77 -27.18 -9.43
C PHE A 40 23.13 -26.52 -9.71
N TRP A 41 23.90 -27.02 -10.69
CA TRP A 41 25.23 -26.48 -11.01
C TRP A 41 25.29 -25.63 -12.30
N LEU A 42 24.24 -25.64 -13.13
CA LEU A 42 24.07 -24.74 -14.28
C LEU A 42 23.17 -23.53 -13.97
N GLN A 43 22.77 -23.37 -12.71
CA GLN A 43 21.99 -22.23 -12.22
C GLN A 43 22.82 -21.30 -11.31
N TRP A 44 24.15 -21.23 -11.52
CA TRP A 44 24.86 -19.97 -11.27
C TRP A 44 24.45 -18.97 -12.36
N LYS A 45 23.18 -18.56 -12.31
CA LYS A 45 22.71 -17.41 -13.06
C LYS A 45 23.54 -16.21 -12.59
N ARG A 46 24.09 -15.48 -13.56
CA ARG A 46 24.81 -14.23 -13.35
C ARG A 46 23.79 -13.24 -12.79
N ASN A 47 24.01 -12.77 -11.56
CA ASN A 47 22.98 -12.15 -10.74
C ASN A 47 23.32 -10.68 -10.48
N PHE A 48 22.28 -9.85 -10.46
CA PHE A 48 22.25 -8.41 -10.20
C PHE A 48 21.43 -8.22 -8.91
N MET A 49 21.64 -7.10 -8.18
CA MET A 49 20.94 -6.80 -6.91
C MET A 49 20.78 -8.06 -6.05
N ASP A 50 21.82 -8.88 -5.96
CA ASP A 50 21.84 -10.20 -5.29
C ASP A 50 21.33 -10.18 -3.85
N HIS A 51 21.45 -9.03 -3.19
CA HIS A 51 20.92 -8.82 -1.85
C HIS A 51 19.38 -8.89 -1.81
N LEU A 52 18.69 -8.72 -2.95
CA LEU A 52 17.24 -8.89 -3.06
C LEU A 52 16.85 -10.27 -3.59
N PRO A 53 15.74 -10.84 -3.10
CA PRO A 53 15.20 -12.09 -3.61
C PRO A 53 14.58 -11.90 -5.01
N CYS A 54 14.37 -13.01 -5.72
CA CYS A 54 13.62 -13.05 -6.97
C CYS A 54 12.32 -13.83 -6.72
N PRO A 55 11.19 -13.46 -7.35
CA PRO A 55 9.97 -14.26 -7.24
C PRO A 55 10.19 -15.71 -7.71
N ILE A 56 9.41 -16.65 -7.17
CA ILE A 56 9.49 -18.08 -7.53
C ILE A 56 9.39 -18.30 -9.05
N ASP A 57 8.60 -17.48 -9.73
CA ASP A 57 8.32 -17.50 -11.16
C ASP A 57 9.04 -16.39 -11.95
N GLY A 58 9.92 -15.62 -11.29
CA GLY A 58 10.52 -14.42 -11.86
C GLY A 58 11.83 -14.67 -12.62
N THR A 59 12.17 -13.72 -13.48
CA THR A 59 13.52 -13.58 -14.06
C THR A 59 14.27 -12.42 -13.44
N ARG A 60 15.57 -12.35 -13.76
CA ARG A 60 16.58 -11.60 -13.02
C ARG A 60 17.25 -10.60 -14.00
N PRO A 61 16.96 -9.28 -13.97
CA PRO A 61 17.45 -8.31 -14.99
C PRO A 61 18.88 -7.79 -14.83
N HIS A 62 19.68 -7.68 -15.88
CA HIS A 62 21.06 -7.17 -15.76
C HIS A 62 21.16 -5.64 -15.65
N VAL A 63 22.04 -5.15 -14.76
CA VAL A 63 22.42 -3.73 -14.66
C VAL A 63 23.79 -3.55 -15.33
N PRO A 64 23.92 -2.72 -16.38
CA PRO A 64 25.22 -2.44 -16.97
C PRO A 64 26.14 -1.68 -16.00
N PHE A 65 27.44 -1.93 -16.10
CA PHE A 65 28.46 -1.20 -15.36
C PHE A 65 28.94 0.00 -16.19
N TYR A 66 28.65 1.20 -15.72
CA TYR A 66 29.01 2.49 -16.34
C TYR A 66 30.06 3.27 -15.55
N ALA A 67 30.17 3.04 -14.23
CA ALA A 67 31.00 3.86 -13.35
C ALA A 67 32.50 3.81 -13.71
N SER A 68 33.22 4.86 -13.34
CA SER A 68 34.68 4.89 -13.51
C SER A 68 35.32 3.83 -12.61
N ARG A 69 36.24 3.03 -13.15
CA ARG A 69 36.92 1.96 -12.40
C ARG A 69 37.99 2.54 -11.49
N GLN A 70 37.65 2.71 -10.22
CA GLN A 70 38.53 3.28 -9.19
C GLN A 70 38.10 2.83 -7.80
N ILE A 71 38.87 3.30 -6.80
CA ILE A 71 38.54 3.19 -5.38
C ILE A 71 37.88 4.51 -4.97
N TYR A 72 36.63 4.43 -4.50
CA TYR A 72 35.86 5.58 -4.04
C TYR A 72 36.06 5.82 -2.55
N GLN A 73 36.43 7.04 -2.20
CA GLN A 73 36.63 7.54 -0.85
C GLN A 73 35.33 8.14 -0.28
N PRO A 74 35.13 8.13 1.05
CA PRO A 74 33.89 8.64 1.65
C PRO A 74 33.57 10.08 1.22
N ASP A 75 34.57 10.95 1.13
CA ASP A 75 34.38 12.35 0.74
C ASP A 75 34.02 12.56 -0.73
N ASP A 76 34.17 11.54 -1.59
CA ASP A 76 33.94 11.67 -3.03
C ASP A 76 32.50 12.03 -3.34
N PHE A 77 31.53 11.68 -2.48
CA PHE A 77 30.14 12.07 -2.68
C PHE A 77 29.96 13.59 -2.83
N PHE A 78 30.74 14.38 -2.08
CA PHE A 78 30.67 15.84 -2.11
C PHE A 78 31.66 16.48 -3.09
N LYS A 79 32.72 15.77 -3.50
CA LYS A 79 33.78 16.29 -4.38
C LYS A 79 33.53 15.95 -5.85
N LEU A 80 33.02 14.75 -6.13
CA LEU A 80 32.87 14.20 -7.48
C LEU A 80 32.02 15.09 -8.41
N PRO A 81 30.89 15.69 -7.98
CA PRO A 81 30.11 16.56 -8.87
C PRO A 81 30.92 17.70 -9.51
N ARG A 82 31.88 18.28 -8.78
CA ARG A 82 32.76 19.34 -9.30
C ARG A 82 33.65 18.86 -10.45
N ALA A 83 34.13 17.61 -10.38
CA ALA A 83 34.92 17.01 -11.45
C ALA A 83 34.12 16.86 -12.77
N TYR A 84 32.79 16.86 -12.68
CA TYR A 84 31.87 16.84 -13.83
C TYR A 84 31.28 18.22 -14.15
N GLY A 85 31.84 19.31 -13.60
CA GLY A 85 31.40 20.69 -13.87
C GLY A 85 30.17 21.14 -13.06
N TYR A 86 29.83 20.45 -11.97
CA TYR A 86 28.74 20.84 -11.07
C TYR A 86 29.29 21.53 -9.81
N ASP A 87 29.70 22.80 -9.95
CA ASP A 87 30.23 23.60 -8.84
C ASP A 87 29.16 24.08 -7.86
N ASP A 88 27.92 24.26 -8.34
CA ASP A 88 26.76 24.65 -7.56
C ASP A 88 25.93 23.40 -7.21
N PHE A 89 26.26 22.80 -6.07
CA PHE A 89 25.61 21.59 -5.59
C PHE A 89 24.09 21.77 -5.33
N PRO A 90 23.62 22.88 -4.70
CA PRO A 90 22.19 23.19 -4.62
C PRO A 90 21.49 23.24 -5.99
N ARG A 91 22.14 23.86 -6.99
CA ARG A 91 21.60 23.89 -8.36
C ARG A 91 21.53 22.51 -9.00
N LEU A 92 22.54 21.64 -8.78
CA LEU A 92 22.50 20.25 -9.27
C LEU A 92 21.29 19.49 -8.70
N LEU A 93 21.02 19.63 -7.40
CA LEU A 93 19.85 18.99 -6.78
C LEU A 93 18.53 19.56 -7.31
N GLU A 94 18.48 20.85 -7.62
CA GLU A 94 17.26 21.52 -8.07
C GLU A 94 16.97 21.33 -9.56
N ASP A 95 17.96 21.56 -10.41
CA ASP A 95 17.82 21.58 -11.87
C ASP A 95 18.19 20.23 -12.52
N GLY A 96 18.84 19.34 -11.77
CA GLY A 96 19.30 18.04 -12.27
C GLY A 96 20.59 18.15 -13.07
N LEU A 97 20.80 17.24 -14.02
CA LEU A 97 21.89 17.34 -14.98
C LEU A 97 21.67 18.55 -15.90
N TYR A 98 22.31 19.68 -15.62
CA TYR A 98 22.28 20.89 -16.46
C TYR A 98 23.51 21.07 -17.35
N GLN A 99 24.58 20.30 -17.12
CA GLN A 99 25.73 20.26 -18.01
C GLN A 99 25.42 19.45 -19.29
N PRO A 100 26.00 19.82 -20.44
CA PRO A 100 25.84 19.07 -21.67
C PRO A 100 26.66 17.77 -21.58
N MET A 101 25.98 16.64 -21.50
CA MET A 101 26.58 15.30 -21.45
C MET A 101 25.99 14.45 -22.58
N ILE A 102 26.83 13.64 -23.23
CA ILE A 102 26.47 12.84 -24.42
C ILE A 102 26.82 11.37 -24.16
N GLY A 103 26.08 10.46 -24.81
CA GLY A 103 26.32 9.02 -24.75
C GLY A 103 26.10 8.47 -23.34
N ASP A 104 27.03 7.64 -22.86
CA ASP A 104 26.96 7.00 -21.55
C ASP A 104 27.51 7.86 -20.40
N SER A 105 28.07 9.03 -20.69
CA SER A 105 28.65 9.91 -19.66
C SER A 105 27.67 10.30 -18.52
N PRO A 106 26.37 10.58 -18.78
CA PRO A 106 25.37 10.76 -17.72
C PRO A 106 25.23 9.53 -16.81
N ASN A 107 25.25 8.32 -17.40
CA ASN A 107 25.13 7.06 -16.67
C ASN A 107 26.38 6.78 -15.84
N GLU A 108 27.57 7.05 -16.40
CA GLU A 108 28.85 6.95 -15.68
C GLU A 108 28.90 7.87 -14.47
N PHE A 109 28.55 9.15 -14.64
CA PHE A 109 28.53 10.12 -13.56
C PHE A 109 27.57 9.71 -12.44
N LEU A 110 26.30 9.43 -12.79
CA LEU A 110 25.30 9.08 -11.78
C LEU A 110 25.61 7.75 -11.08
N GLN A 111 26.12 6.74 -11.78
CA GLN A 111 26.52 5.49 -11.13
C GLN A 111 27.75 5.69 -10.24
N SER A 112 28.74 6.47 -10.68
CA SER A 112 29.90 6.82 -9.84
C SER A 112 29.49 7.58 -8.57
N TRP A 113 28.59 8.55 -8.70
CA TRP A 113 28.17 9.43 -7.61
C TRP A 113 27.15 8.78 -6.68
N LEU A 114 26.00 8.37 -7.22
CA LEU A 114 24.84 7.93 -6.44
C LEU A 114 24.87 6.43 -6.10
N PHE A 115 25.76 5.65 -6.71
CA PHE A 115 26.02 4.26 -6.31
C PHE A 115 27.27 4.16 -5.43
N PHE A 116 28.46 4.34 -6.01
CA PHE A 116 29.72 4.03 -5.33
C PHE A 116 30.16 5.08 -4.32
N ALA A 117 30.16 6.36 -4.69
CA ALA A 117 30.53 7.43 -3.75
C ALA A 117 29.52 7.54 -2.59
N LEU A 118 28.22 7.38 -2.86
CA LEU A 118 27.19 7.31 -1.82
C LEU A 118 27.42 6.12 -0.87
N LEU A 119 27.66 4.91 -1.41
CA LEU A 119 27.96 3.73 -0.61
C LEU A 119 29.19 3.95 0.30
N SER A 120 30.25 4.53 -0.26
CA SER A 120 31.49 4.87 0.46
C SER A 120 31.23 5.89 1.58
N GLN A 121 30.50 6.97 1.29
CA GLN A 121 30.16 8.02 2.25
C GLN A 121 29.28 7.49 3.40
N VAL A 122 28.30 6.63 3.10
CA VAL A 122 27.38 6.09 4.11
C VAL A 122 28.07 5.06 5.00
N LEU A 123 28.78 4.11 4.40
CA LEU A 123 29.51 3.10 5.15
C LEU A 123 30.78 3.65 5.81
N GLY A 124 31.26 4.83 5.40
CA GLY A 124 32.47 5.46 5.92
C GLY A 124 33.74 4.61 5.68
N VAL A 125 33.80 3.88 4.56
CA VAL A 125 34.93 3.02 4.15
C VAL A 125 35.16 3.17 2.66
N GLU A 126 36.37 2.86 2.22
CA GLU A 126 36.71 2.82 0.80
C GLU A 126 35.93 1.73 0.07
N ILE A 127 35.52 2.00 -1.17
CA ILE A 127 34.79 1.06 -2.03
C ILE A 127 35.54 0.87 -3.33
N ASP A 128 36.06 -0.33 -3.56
CA ASP A 128 36.63 -0.73 -4.85
C ASP A 128 35.52 -1.19 -5.80
N THR A 129 35.44 -0.57 -6.97
CA THR A 129 34.50 -0.99 -8.03
C THR A 129 34.70 -2.42 -8.52
N ALA A 130 35.92 -2.97 -8.42
CA ALA A 130 36.20 -4.35 -8.80
C ALA A 130 35.37 -5.36 -7.98
N ASP A 131 35.00 -5.01 -6.75
CA ASP A 131 34.19 -5.85 -5.86
C ASP A 131 32.72 -6.00 -6.29
N PHE A 132 32.28 -5.21 -7.28
CA PHE A 132 30.90 -5.14 -7.77
C PHE A 132 30.79 -5.41 -9.28
N LEU A 133 31.91 -5.68 -9.96
CA LEU A 133 31.97 -5.84 -11.42
C LEU A 133 32.05 -7.32 -11.82
N ILE A 134 31.10 -7.76 -12.63
CA ILE A 134 31.23 -9.00 -13.40
C ILE A 134 32.00 -8.68 -14.69
N ALA A 135 33.30 -8.96 -14.71
CA ALA A 135 34.18 -8.61 -15.82
C ALA A 135 33.78 -9.23 -17.18
N THR A 136 33.15 -10.41 -17.18
CA THR A 136 32.79 -11.12 -18.42
C THR A 136 31.69 -10.43 -19.22
N ASP A 137 30.73 -9.82 -18.52
CA ASP A 137 29.50 -9.28 -19.10
C ASP A 137 29.43 -7.75 -18.93
N VAL A 138 30.41 -7.15 -18.24
CA VAL A 138 30.45 -5.73 -17.87
C VAL A 138 29.16 -5.30 -17.16
N THR A 139 28.78 -6.08 -16.13
CA THR A 139 27.56 -5.88 -15.35
C THR A 139 27.85 -5.70 -13.87
N LEU A 140 26.94 -5.03 -13.18
CA LEU A 140 26.99 -4.74 -11.76
C LEU A 140 26.32 -5.84 -10.93
N HIS A 141 26.97 -6.30 -9.85
CA HIS A 141 26.42 -7.22 -8.85
C HIS A 141 26.54 -6.64 -7.43
N THR A 142 25.83 -7.22 -6.46
CA THR A 142 25.81 -6.71 -5.05
C THR A 142 26.01 -7.80 -3.99
N LYS A 143 26.57 -8.95 -4.37
CA LYS A 143 26.83 -10.09 -3.47
C LYS A 143 27.49 -9.74 -2.12
N ARG A 144 28.39 -8.75 -2.10
CA ARG A 144 29.11 -8.33 -0.88
C ARG A 144 28.34 -7.32 -0.02
N LEU A 145 27.25 -6.73 -0.53
CA LEU A 145 26.56 -5.62 0.14
C LEU A 145 26.02 -6.00 1.52
N THR A 146 25.34 -7.16 1.66
CA THR A 146 24.79 -7.60 2.96
C THR A 146 25.88 -7.73 4.02
N LEU A 147 27.04 -8.30 3.67
CA LEU A 147 28.18 -8.42 4.58
C LEU A 147 28.73 -7.05 4.99
N MET A 148 28.83 -6.11 4.04
CA MET A 148 29.32 -4.75 4.33
C MET A 148 28.38 -3.98 5.26
N LEU A 149 27.07 -4.13 5.08
CA LEU A 149 26.06 -3.52 5.96
C LEU A 149 26.13 -4.09 7.38
N GLU A 150 26.35 -5.41 7.51
CA GLU A 150 26.52 -6.05 8.83
C GLU A 150 27.78 -5.54 9.54
N GLN A 151 28.91 -5.46 8.82
CA GLN A 151 30.17 -4.92 9.35
C GLN A 151 30.01 -3.46 9.78
N TRP A 152 29.31 -2.66 8.98
CA TRP A 152 28.98 -1.29 9.31
C TRP A 152 28.13 -1.19 10.58
N ALA A 153 27.05 -1.97 10.68
CA ALA A 153 26.19 -1.99 11.86
C ALA A 153 26.95 -2.41 13.13
N LYS A 154 27.81 -3.43 13.07
CA LYS A 154 28.67 -3.86 14.20
C LYS A 154 29.63 -2.76 14.62
N ARG A 155 30.28 -2.09 13.65
CA ARG A 155 31.25 -1.01 13.91
C ARG A 155 30.60 0.18 14.60
N GLU A 156 29.40 0.58 14.18
CA GLU A 156 28.69 1.70 14.81
C GLU A 156 28.01 1.30 16.13
N GLY A 157 27.59 0.04 16.29
CA GLY A 157 26.95 -0.48 17.51
C GLY A 157 27.91 -0.72 18.70
N HIS A 158 29.13 -1.19 18.47
CA HIS A 158 30.08 -1.57 19.53
C HIS A 158 30.65 -0.42 20.39
N ARG A 159 30.39 0.85 20.05
CA ARG A 159 30.91 2.01 20.81
C ARG A 159 29.83 2.76 21.61
N ALA A 160 28.59 2.27 21.59
CA ALA A 160 27.42 2.88 22.20
C ALA A 160 27.44 2.94 23.74
N GLU A 161 28.14 2.03 24.42
CA GLU A 161 28.15 1.93 25.88
C GLU A 161 28.98 3.01 26.60
N LYS A 162 29.80 3.79 25.86
CA LYS A 162 30.64 4.87 26.41
C LYS A 162 30.28 6.28 25.88
N GLY A 163 29.17 6.40 25.17
CA GLY A 163 28.79 7.62 24.44
C GLY A 163 29.49 7.74 23.08
N LEU A 164 28.77 8.29 22.09
CA LEU A 164 29.30 8.44 20.72
C LEU A 164 30.45 9.45 20.67
N LEU A 165 31.58 9.04 20.07
CA LEU A 165 32.71 9.92 19.76
C LEU A 165 32.26 11.01 18.76
N MET A 166 32.86 12.21 18.83
CA MET A 166 32.56 13.33 17.92
C MET A 166 32.72 12.93 16.44
N GLU A 167 33.72 12.11 16.12
CA GLU A 167 33.93 11.58 14.77
C GLU A 167 32.76 10.73 14.26
N GLN A 168 32.14 9.92 15.13
CA GLN A 168 30.97 9.11 14.77
C GLN A 168 29.75 10.00 14.50
N LYS A 169 29.56 11.04 15.32
CA LYS A 169 28.50 12.04 15.11
C LYS A 169 28.70 12.76 13.77
N ASN A 170 29.93 13.17 13.45
CA ASN A 170 30.25 13.83 12.20
C ASN A 170 30.02 12.92 10.99
N ARG A 171 30.45 11.65 11.04
CA ARG A 171 30.15 10.66 9.99
C ARG A 171 28.66 10.45 9.81
N HIS A 172 27.91 10.33 10.91
CA HIS A 172 26.46 10.16 10.89
C HIS A 172 25.77 11.34 10.20
N VAL A 173 26.10 12.58 10.59
CA VAL A 173 25.53 13.80 9.98
C VAL A 173 25.85 13.85 8.48
N ARG A 174 27.12 13.63 8.09
CA ARG A 174 27.52 13.64 6.67
C ARG A 174 26.82 12.58 5.85
N ALA A 175 26.69 11.36 6.37
CA ALA A 175 26.00 10.28 5.69
C ALA A 175 24.47 10.53 5.61
N SER A 176 23.86 11.16 6.63
CA SER A 176 22.45 11.57 6.58
C SER A 176 22.21 12.68 5.55
N MET A 177 23.12 13.65 5.45
CA MET A 177 23.09 14.66 4.39
C MET A 177 23.19 14.01 3.01
N ALA A 178 24.16 13.12 2.80
CA ALA A 178 24.36 12.44 1.53
C ALA A 178 23.15 11.60 1.10
N LEU A 179 22.54 10.83 2.02
CA LEU A 179 21.31 10.09 1.74
C LEU A 179 20.13 11.03 1.42
N GLY A 180 20.00 12.14 2.14
CA GLY A 180 18.96 13.15 1.88
C GLY A 180 19.08 13.76 0.49
N ASP A 181 20.29 14.16 0.11
CA ASP A 181 20.61 14.75 -1.19
C ASP A 181 20.41 13.74 -2.33
N ALA A 182 20.92 12.51 -2.16
CA ALA A 182 20.74 11.44 -3.13
C ALA A 182 19.26 11.09 -3.32
N ARG A 183 18.49 10.96 -2.23
CA ARG A 183 17.04 10.71 -2.29
C ARG A 183 16.33 11.85 -3.03
N ARG A 184 16.65 13.10 -2.72
CA ARG A 184 16.07 14.28 -3.40
C ARG A 184 16.37 14.25 -4.89
N PHE A 185 17.62 13.99 -5.28
CA PHE A 185 18.02 13.91 -6.68
C PHE A 185 17.30 12.77 -7.41
N VAL A 186 17.38 11.54 -6.89
CA VAL A 186 16.78 10.34 -7.52
C VAL A 186 15.26 10.51 -7.65
N SER A 187 14.59 10.91 -6.57
CA SER A 187 13.12 11.08 -6.59
C SER A 187 12.65 12.20 -7.52
N LYS A 188 13.46 13.24 -7.75
CA LYS A 188 13.10 14.38 -8.61
C LYS A 188 13.45 14.15 -10.08
N HIS A 189 14.63 13.59 -10.36
CA HIS A 189 15.24 13.58 -11.70
C HIS A 189 15.40 12.18 -12.30
N CYS A 190 15.41 11.13 -11.49
CA CYS A 190 15.54 9.74 -11.97
C CYS A 190 14.23 8.94 -11.86
N SER A 191 13.29 9.39 -11.03
CA SER A 191 11.98 8.78 -10.85
C SER A 191 11.10 8.98 -12.08
N TYR A 192 10.27 7.99 -12.37
CA TYR A 192 9.09 8.20 -13.18
C TYR A 192 8.21 9.27 -12.53
N ARG A 193 7.88 10.32 -13.27
CA ARG A 193 7.07 11.43 -12.76
C ARG A 193 5.61 10.98 -12.68
N ARG A 194 5.04 11.07 -11.49
CA ARG A 194 3.59 10.94 -11.27
C ARG A 194 2.86 12.05 -12.04
N LEU A 195 2.01 11.66 -12.98
CA LEU A 195 1.01 12.55 -13.58
C LEU A 195 -0.09 12.85 -12.53
N ASP A 196 -0.31 11.89 -11.64
CA ASP A 196 -1.12 11.94 -10.42
C ASP A 196 -0.32 12.38 -9.19
N ARG A 197 -0.04 13.67 -9.12
CA ARG A 197 0.53 14.24 -7.91
C ARG A 197 -0.56 14.36 -6.82
N ASP A 198 -0.82 13.28 -6.09
CA ASP A 198 -1.46 13.35 -4.76
C ASP A 198 -0.43 13.77 -3.70
N PRO A 199 0.43 14.79 -3.98
CA PRO A 199 0.35 16.06 -3.22
C PRO A 199 0.29 17.41 -3.97
N CYS A 200 0.09 17.49 -5.29
CA CYS A 200 0.17 18.77 -6.01
C CYS A 200 -0.43 18.64 -7.42
N PRO A 201 -1.67 19.05 -7.72
CA PRO A 201 -2.25 18.87 -9.06
C PRO A 201 -1.32 19.40 -10.17
N SER A 202 -1.06 18.58 -11.18
CA SER A 202 -0.50 19.01 -12.47
C SER A 202 -1.67 19.06 -13.46
N PRO A 203 -1.83 20.13 -14.26
CA PRO A 203 -2.91 20.23 -15.25
C PRO A 203 -2.82 19.23 -16.42
N SER A 204 -1.76 18.42 -16.50
CA SER A 204 -1.43 17.61 -17.67
C SER A 204 -2.17 16.26 -17.66
N ASN A 205 -2.97 16.01 -18.70
CA ASN A 205 -3.40 14.66 -19.11
C ASN A 205 -2.17 13.76 -19.32
N ASP A 206 -2.40 12.43 -19.26
CA ASP A 206 -1.41 11.34 -19.20
C ASP A 206 -0.32 11.28 -20.31
N THR A 207 -0.18 12.30 -21.16
CA THR A 207 0.61 12.29 -22.40
C THR A 207 1.95 13.01 -22.35
N GLU A 208 2.21 13.91 -21.41
CA GLU A 208 3.49 14.62 -21.38
C GLU A 208 4.44 13.95 -20.38
N VAL A 209 5.24 13.01 -20.90
CA VAL A 209 6.64 12.93 -20.46
C VAL A 209 7.15 14.35 -20.69
N LEU A 210 7.36 15.11 -19.61
CA LEU A 210 8.20 16.31 -19.73
C LEU A 210 9.49 15.79 -20.33
N GLU A 211 9.71 16.11 -21.60
CA GLU A 211 11.03 16.09 -22.18
C GLU A 211 11.86 16.89 -21.18
N LEU A 212 12.64 16.17 -20.36
CA LEU A 212 13.63 16.79 -19.51
C LEU A 212 14.47 17.54 -20.52
N GLY A 213 14.33 18.87 -20.56
CA GLY A 213 14.85 19.69 -21.65
C GLY A 213 16.36 19.56 -21.86
N ASN A 214 17.05 18.86 -20.95
CA ASN A 214 18.41 18.38 -21.15
C ASN A 214 18.44 16.92 -21.68
N PRO A 215 19.00 16.69 -22.89
CA PRO A 215 19.29 15.36 -23.46
C PRO A 215 19.99 14.38 -22.52
N ALA A 216 20.79 14.87 -21.56
CA ALA A 216 21.50 14.05 -20.58
C ALA A 216 20.55 13.17 -19.75
N HIS A 217 19.36 13.67 -19.40
CA HIS A 217 18.39 12.86 -18.65
C HIS A 217 17.67 11.84 -19.54
N ALA A 218 17.47 12.14 -20.83
CA ALA A 218 16.86 11.22 -21.78
C ALA A 218 17.76 9.99 -22.04
N ALA A 219 19.08 10.16 -21.92
CA ALA A 219 20.08 9.10 -22.08
C ALA A 219 20.19 8.16 -20.85
N LEU A 220 19.48 8.44 -19.74
CA LEU A 220 19.59 7.63 -18.53
C LEU A 220 19.00 6.23 -18.69
N SER A 221 19.80 5.23 -18.35
CA SER A 221 19.38 3.83 -18.33
C SER A 221 18.35 3.60 -17.21
N LYS A 222 17.15 3.17 -17.60
CA LYS A 222 16.02 2.94 -16.67
C LYS A 222 16.33 1.88 -15.60
N VAL A 223 17.17 0.90 -15.93
CA VAL A 223 17.57 -0.17 -15.01
C VAL A 223 18.68 0.30 -14.05
N MET A 224 19.54 1.20 -14.50
CA MET A 224 20.52 1.87 -13.64
C MET A 224 19.84 2.81 -12.66
N THR A 225 18.90 3.66 -13.09
CA THR A 225 18.18 4.55 -12.16
C THR A 225 17.39 3.79 -11.09
N LEU A 226 16.84 2.62 -11.46
CA LEU A 226 16.27 1.68 -10.50
C LEU A 226 17.31 1.14 -9.50
N SER A 227 18.52 0.80 -9.94
CA SER A 227 19.56 0.30 -9.04
C SER A 227 20.02 1.36 -8.02
N LEU A 228 20.09 2.63 -8.44
CA LEU A 228 20.36 3.76 -7.54
C LEU A 228 19.28 3.89 -6.46
N ALA A 229 18.01 3.83 -6.86
CA ALA A 229 16.87 3.92 -5.93
C ALA A 229 16.85 2.76 -4.92
N ILE A 230 17.11 1.54 -5.38
CA ILE A 230 17.18 0.35 -4.52
C ILE A 230 18.36 0.43 -3.56
N LEU A 231 19.56 0.79 -4.03
CA LEU A 231 20.73 0.91 -3.14
C LEU A 231 20.48 1.94 -2.04
N GLY A 232 20.00 3.13 -2.43
CA GLY A 232 19.69 4.19 -1.49
C GLY A 232 18.65 3.76 -0.45
N GLU A 233 17.59 3.07 -0.88
CA GLU A 233 16.58 2.52 0.01
C GLU A 233 17.17 1.47 0.96
N THR A 234 18.01 0.56 0.46
CA THR A 234 18.70 -0.46 1.27
C THR A 234 19.63 0.19 2.31
N LEU A 235 20.41 1.19 1.93
CA LEU A 235 21.30 1.93 2.85
C LEU A 235 20.52 2.67 3.94
N GLN A 236 19.42 3.30 3.57
CA GLN A 236 18.55 3.99 4.50
C GLN A 236 17.83 3.02 5.46
N GLN A 237 17.45 1.82 4.99
CA GLN A 237 16.82 0.79 5.83
C GLN A 237 17.81 0.12 6.78
N ALA A 238 19.04 -0.13 6.33
CA ALA A 238 20.09 -0.75 7.13
C ALA A 238 20.74 0.20 8.14
N TRP A 239 20.31 1.47 8.14
CA TRP A 239 20.84 2.51 9.01
C TRP A 239 20.72 2.11 10.48
N PRO A 240 21.84 1.97 11.22
CA PRO A 240 21.81 1.54 12.62
C PRO A 240 20.98 2.52 13.47
N ASP A 241 20.21 2.02 14.43
CA ASP A 241 19.41 2.77 15.43
C ASP A 241 20.29 3.56 16.44
N THR A 242 21.34 4.22 15.94
CA THR A 242 22.25 5.15 16.62
C THR A 242 21.53 6.35 17.26
N LEU A 243 20.27 6.58 16.88
CA LEU A 243 19.40 7.62 17.42
C LEU A 243 18.93 7.36 18.86
N SER A 244 18.86 6.09 19.29
CA SER A 244 18.56 5.76 20.70
C SER A 244 19.62 6.31 21.68
N LEU A 245 20.80 6.68 21.17
CA LEU A 245 21.96 7.11 21.94
C LEU A 245 22.23 8.63 21.90
N MET A 246 21.50 9.40 21.08
CA MET A 246 21.75 10.85 20.88
C MET A 246 20.86 11.79 21.72
N GLY A 247 20.03 11.26 22.62
CA GLY A 247 19.19 12.05 23.53
C GLY A 247 18.04 12.82 22.86
N SER A 248 17.09 13.31 23.67
CA SER A 248 15.84 13.95 23.23
C SER A 248 16.00 15.25 22.41
N GLY A 249 17.17 15.91 22.50
CA GLY A 249 17.45 17.19 21.81
C GLY A 249 17.72 17.10 20.30
N THR A 250 17.83 15.90 19.71
CA THR A 250 18.18 15.72 18.28
C THR A 250 16.97 15.53 17.37
N ALA A 251 15.76 15.85 17.82
CA ALA A 251 14.55 15.82 17.00
C ALA A 251 14.66 16.63 15.69
N PHE A 252 15.54 17.63 15.66
CA PHE A 252 15.84 18.45 14.49
C PHE A 252 16.61 17.71 13.38
N TRP A 253 17.43 16.71 13.74
CA TRP A 253 18.23 15.90 12.81
C TRP A 253 17.56 14.58 12.43
N ARG A 254 16.39 14.27 12.98
CA ARG A 254 15.60 13.13 12.52
C ARG A 254 15.18 13.39 11.07
N ASP A 255 15.54 12.50 10.16
CA ASP A 255 14.79 12.35 8.91
C ASP A 255 13.33 12.13 9.33
N PRO A 256 12.39 13.03 8.93
CA PRO A 256 11.03 13.01 9.45
C PRO A 256 10.31 11.71 9.08
N GLY A 257 10.38 10.74 9.99
CA GLY A 257 9.65 9.48 9.94
C GLY A 257 10.10 8.53 8.83
N THR A 258 10.31 7.28 9.20
CA THR A 258 10.37 6.10 8.32
C THR A 258 9.10 5.88 7.47
N GLU A 259 8.18 6.85 7.42
CA GLU A 259 6.86 6.79 6.78
C GLU A 259 6.91 7.22 5.29
N ASP A 260 7.95 7.93 4.85
CA ASP A 260 8.10 8.41 3.46
C ASP A 260 9.40 7.91 2.80
N THR A 261 9.69 6.62 2.94
CA THR A 261 10.81 5.89 2.33
C THR A 261 10.71 5.76 0.80
N ASN A 262 10.29 6.81 0.09
CA ASN A 262 10.08 6.71 -1.35
C ASN A 262 11.26 7.32 -2.12
N TRP A 263 12.16 6.45 -2.58
CA TRP A 263 13.24 6.74 -3.53
C TRP A 263 12.75 6.98 -4.96
N GLY A 264 11.47 7.29 -5.14
CA GLY A 264 10.82 7.48 -6.42
C GLY A 264 10.19 6.19 -6.97
N GLN A 265 9.47 6.34 -8.07
CA GLN A 265 8.88 5.26 -8.84
C GLN A 265 9.81 4.87 -9.99
N SER A 266 9.94 3.58 -10.24
CA SER A 266 10.79 3.07 -11.31
C SER A 266 10.03 2.97 -12.62
N LYS A 267 10.49 3.70 -13.65
CA LYS A 267 9.98 3.51 -15.02
C LYS A 267 10.19 2.08 -15.51
N TYR A 268 11.33 1.46 -15.16
CA TYR A 268 11.63 0.09 -15.52
C TYR A 268 10.60 -0.89 -14.94
N CYS A 269 10.27 -0.79 -13.65
CA CYS A 269 9.26 -1.66 -13.03
C CYS A 269 7.87 -1.47 -13.65
N ARG A 270 7.49 -0.23 -14.01
CA ARG A 270 6.23 0.05 -14.71
C ARG A 270 6.18 -0.57 -16.10
N ASP A 271 7.24 -0.37 -16.88
CA ASP A 271 7.36 -0.93 -18.22
C ASP A 271 7.26 -2.48 -18.12
N LYS A 272 7.93 -3.09 -17.13
CA LYS A 272 7.84 -4.54 -16.84
C LYS A 272 6.44 -5.01 -16.43
N MET A 273 5.74 -4.27 -15.57
CA MET A 273 4.36 -4.58 -15.21
C MET A 273 3.42 -4.47 -16.43
N LYS A 274 3.63 -3.48 -17.31
CA LYS A 274 2.86 -3.40 -18.56
C LYS A 274 3.09 -4.60 -19.47
N GLU A 275 4.34 -5.04 -19.61
CA GLU A 275 4.68 -6.29 -20.34
C GLU A 275 3.97 -7.50 -19.73
N ASN A 276 3.83 -7.54 -18.41
CA ASN A 276 3.14 -8.60 -17.66
C ASN A 276 1.61 -8.42 -17.61
N GLY A 277 1.04 -7.54 -18.43
CA GLY A 277 -0.41 -7.38 -18.60
C GLY A 277 -1.12 -6.56 -17.52
N TYR A 278 -0.40 -5.88 -16.64
CA TYR A 278 -1.02 -5.00 -15.65
C TYR A 278 -1.56 -3.72 -16.30
N CYS A 279 -2.78 -3.32 -15.93
CA CYS A 279 -3.36 -2.06 -16.42
C CYS A 279 -2.86 -0.85 -15.60
N PRO A 280 -2.99 0.40 -16.11
CA PRO A 280 -2.46 1.58 -15.41
C PRO A 280 -2.97 1.78 -13.97
N LEU A 281 -4.25 1.48 -13.70
CA LEU A 281 -4.82 1.51 -12.34
C LEU A 281 -4.19 0.45 -11.41
N GLU A 282 -3.90 -0.75 -11.92
CA GLU A 282 -3.26 -1.82 -11.14
C GLU A 282 -1.83 -1.45 -10.77
N ILE A 283 -1.07 -0.91 -11.72
CA ILE A 283 0.29 -0.40 -11.49
C ILE A 283 0.27 0.69 -10.42
N ARG A 284 -0.63 1.68 -10.55
CA ARG A 284 -0.80 2.75 -9.57
C ARG A 284 -1.11 2.18 -8.18
N ARG A 285 -2.04 1.21 -8.09
CA ARG A 285 -2.39 0.56 -6.82
C ARG A 285 -1.16 -0.12 -6.22
N ILE A 286 -0.44 -0.94 -6.98
CA ILE A 286 0.76 -1.66 -6.51
C ILE A 286 1.79 -0.68 -5.95
N GLU A 287 2.10 0.39 -6.69
CA GLU A 287 3.02 1.43 -6.23
C GLU A 287 2.53 2.23 -5.02
N SER A 288 1.24 2.15 -4.69
CA SER A 288 0.63 2.86 -3.56
C SER A 288 0.53 1.97 -2.32
N ILE A 289 0.17 0.69 -2.49
CA ILE A 289 0.00 -0.25 -1.38
C ILE A 289 1.33 -0.85 -0.91
N LEU A 290 2.36 -0.86 -1.77
CA LEU A 290 3.68 -1.38 -1.46
C LEU A 290 4.57 -0.25 -0.92
N PRO A 291 5.26 -0.45 0.22
CA PRO A 291 5.85 0.67 0.96
C PRO A 291 7.21 1.14 0.40
N SER A 292 7.75 0.49 -0.64
CA SER A 292 9.15 0.67 -1.03
C SER A 292 9.40 0.28 -2.50
N VAL A 293 10.41 0.89 -3.13
CA VAL A 293 10.78 0.61 -4.53
C VAL A 293 11.32 -0.81 -4.68
N SER A 294 12.05 -1.34 -3.69
CA SER A 294 12.55 -2.72 -3.70
C SER A 294 11.44 -3.76 -3.70
N ILE A 295 10.33 -3.47 -3.01
CA ILE A 295 9.15 -4.35 -2.97
C ILE A 295 8.34 -4.24 -4.26
N VAL A 296 8.21 -3.04 -4.84
CA VAL A 296 7.60 -2.86 -6.17
C VAL A 296 8.43 -3.57 -7.25
N TYR A 297 9.75 -3.47 -7.16
CA TYR A 297 10.67 -4.21 -7.99
C TYR A 297 10.38 -5.71 -7.90
N TYR A 298 10.37 -6.29 -6.69
CA TYR A 298 10.03 -7.70 -6.49
C TYR A 298 8.65 -8.07 -7.06
N ALA A 299 7.62 -7.24 -6.83
CA ALA A 299 6.27 -7.47 -7.36
C ALA A 299 6.20 -7.42 -8.89
N SER A 300 7.01 -6.57 -9.55
CA SER A 300 6.99 -6.40 -11.00
C SER A 300 7.40 -7.66 -11.78
N PHE A 301 8.10 -8.59 -11.14
CA PHE A 301 8.55 -9.86 -11.72
C PHE A 301 7.65 -11.05 -11.40
N MET A 302 6.59 -10.87 -10.62
CA MET A 302 5.62 -11.95 -10.37
C MET A 302 4.78 -12.18 -11.61
N GLU A 303 4.65 -13.43 -12.04
CA GLU A 303 3.74 -13.75 -13.13
C GLU A 303 2.29 -13.49 -12.68
N THR A 304 1.54 -12.83 -13.54
CA THR A 304 0.08 -12.74 -13.41
C THR A 304 -0.52 -13.92 -14.16
N PHE A 305 -1.55 -14.55 -13.58
CA PHE A 305 -2.45 -15.33 -14.43
C PHE A 305 -3.12 -14.33 -15.37
N LYS A 306 -3.16 -14.62 -16.68
CA LYS A 306 -3.72 -13.74 -17.72
C LYS A 306 -5.16 -13.34 -17.36
N ARG A 307 -5.32 -12.20 -16.68
CA ARG A 307 -6.61 -11.79 -16.07
C ARG A 307 -7.48 -10.99 -17.02
N ARG A 308 -6.89 -10.28 -17.99
CA ARG A 308 -7.57 -9.19 -18.71
C ARG A 308 -7.09 -9.11 -20.15
N SER A 309 -8.06 -9.00 -21.05
CA SER A 309 -7.85 -8.58 -22.44
C SER A 309 -7.49 -7.09 -22.50
N ASP A 310 -7.00 -6.65 -23.67
CA ASP A 310 -6.66 -5.27 -24.07
C ASP A 310 -6.73 -4.18 -22.98
N THR A 311 -5.56 -3.81 -22.43
CA THR A 311 -5.43 -2.79 -21.39
C THR A 311 -5.38 -1.35 -21.93
N SER A 312 -5.44 -1.15 -23.25
CA SER A 312 -5.26 0.16 -23.91
C SER A 312 -6.29 1.21 -23.48
N LYS A 313 -7.50 0.79 -23.09
CA LYS A 313 -8.61 1.67 -22.67
C LYS A 313 -8.60 2.01 -21.18
N CYS A 314 -7.71 1.40 -20.40
CA CYS A 314 -7.67 1.54 -18.95
C CYS A 314 -6.87 2.82 -18.59
N THR A 315 -7.38 3.63 -17.66
CA THR A 315 -6.70 4.84 -17.15
C THR A 315 -6.13 4.59 -15.76
N ILE A 316 -5.36 5.55 -15.23
CA ILE A 316 -4.85 5.47 -13.85
C ILE A 316 -5.97 5.51 -12.78
N TRP A 317 -7.18 5.92 -13.16
CA TRP A 317 -8.34 6.04 -12.26
C TRP A 317 -9.38 4.94 -12.48
N HIS A 318 -9.50 4.44 -13.71
CA HIS A 318 -10.55 3.49 -14.11
C HIS A 318 -9.98 2.33 -14.90
N CYS A 319 -10.26 1.11 -14.43
CA CYS A 319 -10.02 -0.08 -15.23
C CYS A 319 -11.24 -0.34 -16.10
N ASN A 320 -11.07 -0.20 -17.43
CA ASN A 320 -12.07 -0.48 -18.45
C ASN A 320 -11.85 -1.83 -19.15
N CYS A 321 -11.00 -2.66 -18.57
CA CYS A 321 -10.55 -3.90 -19.17
C CYS A 321 -11.69 -4.93 -19.02
N LYS A 322 -12.11 -5.57 -20.12
CA LYS A 322 -13.20 -6.57 -20.06
C LYS A 322 -12.65 -7.84 -19.43
N LYS A 323 -13.29 -8.31 -18.36
CA LYS A 323 -13.05 -9.65 -17.83
C LYS A 323 -13.56 -10.67 -18.85
N GLU A 324 -12.71 -11.62 -19.21
CA GLU A 324 -13.15 -12.79 -19.98
C GLU A 324 -14.13 -13.60 -19.13
N ALA A 325 -15.17 -14.16 -19.77
CA ALA A 325 -16.08 -15.06 -19.09
C ALA A 325 -15.30 -16.31 -18.68
N GLN A 326 -15.17 -16.54 -17.37
CA GLN A 326 -14.49 -17.70 -16.83
C GLN A 326 -15.52 -18.63 -16.19
N GLU A 327 -15.39 -19.92 -16.48
CA GLU A 327 -16.16 -20.98 -15.84
C GLU A 327 -15.75 -21.14 -14.37
N ALA A 328 -16.65 -21.73 -13.59
CA ALA A 328 -16.39 -22.09 -12.21
C ALA A 328 -15.15 -22.98 -12.06
N LEU A 329 -14.38 -22.75 -10.99
CA LEU A 329 -13.21 -23.57 -10.73
C LEU A 329 -13.61 -24.91 -10.15
N HIS A 330 -13.15 -25.98 -10.77
CA HIS A 330 -13.12 -27.28 -10.13
C HIS A 330 -11.92 -27.38 -9.17
N MET A 331 -12.11 -28.06 -8.04
CA MET A 331 -11.11 -28.25 -6.99
C MET A 331 -10.53 -29.67 -6.99
N ASN A 332 -9.39 -29.89 -6.34
CA ASN A 332 -8.86 -31.21 -5.95
C ASN A 332 -8.89 -32.31 -7.03
N ASN A 333 -8.08 -32.17 -8.09
CA ASN A 333 -7.96 -33.14 -9.20
C ASN A 333 -9.29 -33.57 -9.84
N CYS A 334 -10.38 -32.80 -9.64
CA CYS A 334 -11.67 -33.08 -10.23
C CYS A 334 -11.56 -32.99 -11.76
N GLN A 335 -12.20 -33.94 -12.45
CA GLN A 335 -12.17 -34.08 -13.91
C GLN A 335 -13.11 -33.12 -14.65
N GLY A 336 -13.74 -32.16 -13.95
CA GLY A 336 -14.62 -31.14 -14.55
C GLY A 336 -16.10 -31.54 -14.69
N ASN A 337 -16.50 -32.73 -14.24
CA ASN A 337 -17.85 -33.28 -14.44
C ASN A 337 -18.59 -33.62 -13.15
N CYS A 338 -18.17 -33.06 -12.00
CA CYS A 338 -18.83 -33.36 -10.73
C CYS A 338 -20.24 -32.74 -10.63
N PRO A 339 -21.17 -33.37 -9.91
CA PRO A 339 -22.51 -32.83 -9.65
C PRO A 339 -22.49 -31.43 -9.03
N THR A 340 -23.63 -30.74 -9.10
CA THR A 340 -23.85 -29.44 -8.46
C THR A 340 -24.98 -29.51 -7.44
N TYR A 341 -24.89 -28.67 -6.41
CA TYR A 341 -25.83 -28.62 -5.30
C TYR A 341 -26.31 -27.20 -5.06
N GLN A 342 -27.55 -27.05 -4.59
CA GLN A 342 -28.17 -25.80 -4.18
C GLN A 342 -29.02 -26.01 -2.93
N ILE A 343 -29.31 -24.93 -2.21
CA ILE A 343 -30.31 -24.92 -1.13
C ILE A 343 -31.58 -24.27 -1.65
N GLY A 344 -32.74 -24.90 -1.41
CA GLY A 344 -34.04 -24.33 -1.78
C GLY A 344 -34.29 -22.98 -1.11
N GLU A 345 -34.71 -22.00 -1.89
CA GLU A 345 -34.85 -20.60 -1.43
C GLU A 345 -35.88 -20.46 -0.30
N ASP A 346 -37.00 -21.19 -0.34
CA ASP A 346 -38.03 -21.17 0.71
C ASP A 346 -37.47 -21.59 2.08
N LYS A 347 -36.54 -22.56 2.09
CA LYS A 347 -35.89 -23.03 3.32
C LYS A 347 -34.97 -21.94 3.89
N LEU A 348 -34.22 -21.24 3.05
CA LEU A 348 -33.36 -20.12 3.48
C LEU A 348 -34.18 -18.97 4.03
N ILE A 349 -35.25 -18.57 3.34
CA ILE A 349 -36.16 -17.50 3.76
C ILE A 349 -36.71 -17.81 5.15
N LYS A 350 -37.26 -19.01 5.36
CA LYS A 350 -37.81 -19.42 6.65
C LYS A 350 -36.78 -19.31 7.78
N ILE A 351 -35.56 -19.79 7.58
CA ILE A 351 -34.49 -19.71 8.59
C ILE A 351 -34.16 -18.25 8.94
N ILE A 352 -34.02 -17.39 7.94
CA ILE A 352 -33.63 -15.98 8.13
C ILE A 352 -34.77 -15.17 8.77
N GLU A 353 -36.02 -15.48 8.44
CA GLU A 353 -37.19 -14.85 9.05
C GLU A 353 -37.34 -15.18 10.53
N GLU A 354 -37.01 -16.41 10.93
CA GLU A 354 -36.88 -16.85 12.33
C GLU A 354 -35.71 -16.15 13.08
N GLY A 355 -34.91 -15.33 12.38
CA GLY A 355 -33.76 -14.63 12.96
C GLY A 355 -32.51 -15.51 13.11
N LYS A 356 -32.54 -16.75 12.61
CA LYS A 356 -31.43 -17.69 12.63
C LYS A 356 -30.53 -17.53 11.39
N THR A 357 -29.31 -18.03 11.48
CA THR A 357 -28.34 -18.03 10.36
C THR A 357 -28.32 -19.41 9.69
N PRO A 358 -28.54 -19.49 8.37
CA PRO A 358 -28.41 -20.75 7.65
C PRO A 358 -26.94 -21.16 7.52
N LEU A 359 -26.61 -22.37 7.95
CA LEU A 359 -25.31 -23.00 7.72
C LEU A 359 -25.52 -24.34 7.03
N VAL A 360 -24.55 -24.72 6.19
CA VAL A 360 -24.57 -25.98 5.46
C VAL A 360 -23.56 -26.97 6.00
N THR A 361 -23.90 -28.25 5.95
CA THR A 361 -23.01 -29.37 6.31
C THR A 361 -23.03 -30.40 5.19
N TRP A 362 -21.86 -30.79 4.69
CA TRP A 362 -21.74 -31.95 3.82
C TRP A 362 -21.72 -33.21 4.67
N THR A 363 -22.74 -34.06 4.57
CA THR A 363 -22.84 -35.26 5.41
C THR A 363 -21.92 -36.37 4.90
N TYR A 364 -21.63 -37.36 5.75
CA TYR A 364 -20.89 -38.57 5.33
C TYR A 364 -21.62 -39.38 4.26
N ARG A 365 -22.93 -39.15 4.06
CA ARG A 365 -23.76 -39.78 3.03
C ARG A 365 -23.65 -39.09 1.67
N GLY A 366 -22.89 -37.99 1.56
CA GLY A 366 -22.79 -37.22 0.32
C GLY A 366 -24.01 -36.31 0.06
N GLU A 367 -24.67 -35.86 1.13
CA GLU A 367 -25.82 -34.97 1.06
C GLU A 367 -25.49 -33.59 1.64
N LEU A 368 -26.00 -32.53 1.01
CA LEU A 368 -25.87 -31.17 1.50
C LEU A 368 -27.05 -30.82 2.41
N GLU A 369 -26.82 -30.78 3.71
CA GLU A 369 -27.83 -30.38 4.70
C GLU A 369 -27.71 -28.87 5.01
N CYS A 370 -28.84 -28.19 5.16
CA CYS A 370 -28.91 -26.80 5.63
C CYS A 370 -29.73 -26.71 6.91
N LYS A 371 -29.20 -26.06 7.96
CA LYS A 371 -29.83 -25.88 9.27
C LYS A 371 -29.69 -24.42 9.72
N GLY A 372 -30.67 -23.94 10.48
CA GLY A 372 -30.66 -22.61 11.05
C GLY A 372 -30.14 -22.60 12.48
N TYR A 373 -29.18 -21.74 12.78
CA TYR A 373 -28.53 -21.63 14.09
C TYR A 373 -28.65 -20.20 14.65
N ASP A 374 -28.88 -20.06 15.96
CA ASP A 374 -28.82 -18.77 16.65
C ASP A 374 -27.38 -18.51 17.11
N LEU A 375 -26.59 -17.85 16.24
CA LEU A 375 -25.19 -17.54 16.52
C LEU A 375 -24.99 -16.67 17.78
N LYS A 376 -26.04 -16.05 18.35
CA LYS A 376 -25.92 -15.25 19.58
C LYS A 376 -26.02 -16.08 20.84
N LYS A 377 -26.66 -17.24 20.79
CA LYS A 377 -26.87 -18.12 21.95
C LYS A 377 -26.01 -19.36 21.90
N GLU A 378 -25.67 -19.82 20.71
CA GLU A 378 -25.02 -21.10 20.50
C GLU A 378 -23.50 -20.95 20.38
N GLY A 379 -22.74 -21.73 21.16
CA GLY A 379 -21.27 -21.82 21.08
C GLY A 379 -20.78 -22.70 19.91
N LEU A 380 -21.40 -22.55 18.74
CA LEU A 380 -21.17 -23.41 17.57
C LEU A 380 -19.80 -23.13 16.92
N LYS A 381 -18.98 -24.16 16.71
CA LYS A 381 -17.79 -24.07 15.84
C LYS A 381 -18.22 -24.27 14.38
N PHE A 382 -17.99 -23.27 13.54
CA PHE A 382 -18.31 -23.31 12.11
C PHE A 382 -17.29 -22.54 11.27
N GLY A 383 -17.22 -22.86 9.98
CA GLY A 383 -16.40 -22.15 8.99
C GLY A 383 -17.18 -21.10 8.20
N ALA A 384 -16.52 -20.10 7.64
CA ALA A 384 -17.11 -19.18 6.67
C ALA A 384 -16.19 -18.99 5.46
N LEU A 385 -16.75 -19.01 4.25
CA LEU A 385 -16.01 -18.72 3.02
C LEU A 385 -16.08 -17.23 2.70
N SER A 386 -14.91 -16.64 2.46
CA SER A 386 -14.72 -15.30 1.91
C SER A 386 -14.19 -15.44 0.47
N HIS A 387 -14.90 -14.90 -0.51
CA HIS A 387 -14.47 -14.94 -1.91
C HIS A 387 -15.01 -13.76 -2.71
N SER A 388 -14.41 -13.51 -3.89
CA SER A 388 -14.93 -12.54 -4.85
C SER A 388 -15.93 -13.21 -5.78
N TRP A 389 -17.14 -12.65 -5.91
CA TRP A 389 -18.14 -13.08 -6.90
C TRP A 389 -17.66 -12.90 -8.34
N GLU A 390 -16.86 -11.87 -8.60
CA GLU A 390 -16.31 -11.61 -9.94
C GLU A 390 -15.17 -12.54 -10.35
N ASP A 391 -14.67 -13.34 -9.42
CA ASP A 391 -13.67 -14.37 -9.75
C ASP A 391 -14.37 -15.63 -10.27
N SER A 392 -15.71 -15.65 -10.31
CA SER A 392 -16.54 -16.77 -10.76
C SER A 392 -16.11 -18.11 -10.16
N ILE A 393 -15.53 -18.14 -8.95
CA ILE A 393 -14.97 -19.39 -8.39
C ILE A 393 -16.08 -20.41 -8.22
N VAL A 394 -17.14 -20.00 -7.51
CA VAL A 394 -18.30 -20.83 -7.13
C VAL A 394 -19.54 -20.61 -8.01
N ASP A 395 -19.46 -19.73 -9.03
CA ASP A 395 -20.60 -19.39 -9.91
C ASP A 395 -20.73 -20.42 -11.04
N CYS A 396 -21.43 -21.55 -10.81
CA CYS A 396 -21.52 -22.64 -11.79
C CYS A 396 -22.86 -22.78 -12.53
N GLY A 397 -23.72 -21.75 -12.55
CA GLY A 397 -24.96 -21.83 -13.32
C GLY A 397 -25.77 -20.53 -13.42
N ARG A 398 -26.61 -20.44 -14.45
CA ARG A 398 -27.49 -19.30 -14.73
C ARG A 398 -28.95 -19.72 -14.68
N ASP A 399 -29.80 -18.86 -14.14
CA ASP A 399 -31.25 -19.01 -14.23
C ASP A 399 -31.81 -18.37 -15.52
N ALA A 400 -33.13 -18.48 -15.74
CA ALA A 400 -33.79 -17.91 -16.92
C ALA A 400 -33.65 -16.38 -17.06
N ARG A 401 -33.23 -15.67 -16.00
CA ARG A 401 -32.97 -14.23 -15.99
C ARG A 401 -31.47 -13.91 -16.11
N ASN A 402 -30.66 -14.89 -16.49
CA ASN A 402 -29.21 -14.81 -16.59
C ASN A 402 -28.53 -14.38 -15.27
N LYS A 403 -29.14 -14.72 -14.12
CA LYS A 403 -28.53 -14.51 -12.79
C LYS A 403 -27.96 -15.84 -12.30
N ASN A 404 -26.93 -15.77 -11.44
CA ASN A 404 -26.41 -16.97 -10.77
C ASN A 404 -27.57 -17.75 -10.11
N ASN A 405 -27.65 -19.05 -10.38
CA ASN A 405 -28.71 -19.95 -9.91
C ASN A 405 -28.39 -20.61 -8.56
N ARG A 406 -27.37 -20.13 -7.84
CA ARG A 406 -26.96 -20.56 -6.50
C ARG A 406 -26.52 -22.01 -6.40
N HIS A 407 -26.10 -22.59 -7.53
CA HIS A 407 -25.48 -23.89 -7.55
C HIS A 407 -23.98 -23.79 -7.24
N MET A 408 -23.43 -24.83 -6.62
CA MET A 408 -22.02 -24.97 -6.30
C MET A 408 -21.56 -26.40 -6.65
N HIS A 409 -20.35 -26.56 -7.18
CA HIS A 409 -19.82 -27.87 -7.55
C HIS A 409 -19.51 -28.73 -6.33
N GLN A 410 -19.77 -30.04 -6.41
CA GLN A 410 -19.49 -31.00 -5.34
C GLN A 410 -18.02 -30.95 -4.88
N CYS A 411 -17.06 -30.90 -5.81
CA CYS A 411 -15.64 -30.84 -5.48
C CYS A 411 -15.26 -29.60 -4.64
N GLN A 412 -16.00 -28.49 -4.79
CA GLN A 412 -15.81 -27.28 -3.99
C GLN A 412 -16.35 -27.49 -2.58
N ILE A 413 -17.54 -28.08 -2.45
CA ILE A 413 -18.16 -28.40 -1.16
C ILE A 413 -17.28 -29.38 -0.38
N GLU A 414 -16.73 -30.40 -1.05
CA GLU A 414 -15.81 -31.37 -0.46
C GLU A 414 -14.49 -30.72 -0.02
N SER A 415 -13.92 -29.84 -0.84
CA SER A 415 -12.72 -29.06 -0.51
C SER A 415 -12.94 -28.16 0.71
N LEU A 416 -14.10 -27.50 0.83
CA LEU A 416 -14.48 -26.72 2.00
C LEU A 416 -14.57 -27.60 3.25
N ARG A 417 -15.29 -28.73 3.16
CA ARG A 417 -15.42 -29.68 4.26
C ARG A 417 -14.05 -30.13 4.75
N GLU A 418 -13.18 -30.60 3.85
CA GLU A 418 -11.85 -31.08 4.19
C GLU A 418 -11.00 -30.00 4.86
N THR A 419 -11.07 -28.78 4.33
CA THR A 419 -10.31 -27.65 4.86
C THR A 419 -10.82 -27.22 6.23
N PHE A 420 -12.13 -27.04 6.40
CA PHE A 420 -12.69 -26.65 7.70
C PHE A 420 -12.52 -27.75 8.74
N ASN A 421 -12.72 -29.02 8.41
CA ASN A 421 -12.43 -30.11 9.33
C ASN A 421 -10.99 -30.06 9.80
N ARG A 422 -10.02 -29.89 8.90
CA ARG A 422 -8.60 -29.77 9.28
C ARG A 422 -8.29 -28.54 10.13
N LEU A 423 -8.94 -27.41 9.87
CA LEU A 423 -8.69 -26.16 10.60
C LEU A 423 -9.36 -26.12 11.98
N LEU A 424 -10.49 -26.82 12.15
CA LEU A 424 -11.34 -26.74 13.35
C LEU A 424 -11.19 -27.93 14.29
N ASP A 425 -10.60 -29.03 13.82
CA ASP A 425 -10.35 -30.25 14.59
C ASP A 425 -9.22 -30.03 15.59
N ASP A 426 -9.61 -29.77 16.84
CA ASP A 426 -8.71 -29.67 17.99
C ASP A 426 -8.45 -31.07 18.51
N ARG A 427 -7.18 -31.52 18.51
CA ARG A 427 -6.80 -32.91 18.88
C ARG A 427 -7.22 -33.32 20.31
N GLU A 428 -7.65 -32.38 21.15
CA GLU A 428 -8.00 -32.60 22.56
C GLU A 428 -9.49 -32.90 22.84
N SER A 429 -10.40 -32.76 21.86
CA SER A 429 -11.83 -32.97 22.12
C SER A 429 -12.56 -33.65 20.95
N ARG A 430 -12.33 -34.95 20.74
CA ARG A 430 -13.12 -35.74 19.78
C ARG A 430 -14.15 -36.62 20.46
N THR A 431 -15.42 -36.26 20.31
CA THR A 431 -16.57 -37.17 20.50
C THR A 431 -17.54 -37.22 19.30
N THR A 432 -17.40 -36.42 18.25
CA THR A 432 -18.37 -36.43 17.13
C THR A 432 -17.73 -36.75 15.78
N LEU A 433 -18.27 -37.79 15.12
CA LEU A 433 -18.01 -38.21 13.73
C LEU A 433 -18.55 -37.24 12.66
N ASP A 434 -19.03 -36.06 13.05
CA ASP A 434 -19.77 -35.14 12.19
C ASP A 434 -18.88 -34.03 11.60
N ASN A 435 -19.11 -33.70 10.33
CA ASN A 435 -18.41 -32.60 9.64
C ASN A 435 -18.84 -31.24 10.20
N PHE A 436 -17.90 -30.30 10.29
CA PHE A 436 -18.24 -28.95 10.76
C PHE A 436 -19.15 -28.23 9.77
N PRO A 437 -20.19 -27.51 10.25
CA PRO A 437 -20.99 -26.65 9.40
C PRO A 437 -20.15 -25.48 8.88
N PHE A 438 -20.52 -24.96 7.71
CA PHE A 438 -19.92 -23.77 7.15
C PHE A 438 -20.92 -22.87 6.43
N TRP A 439 -20.57 -21.61 6.31
CA TRP A 439 -21.31 -20.60 5.59
C TRP A 439 -20.62 -20.26 4.27
N VAL A 440 -21.40 -20.20 3.18
CA VAL A 440 -20.98 -19.63 1.90
C VAL A 440 -22.16 -18.88 1.31
N ASP A 441 -21.96 -17.62 0.92
CA ASP A 441 -23.03 -16.77 0.39
C ASP A 441 -23.76 -17.37 -0.82
N THR A 442 -23.07 -18.15 -1.65
CA THR A 442 -23.64 -18.81 -2.81
C THR A 442 -24.74 -19.80 -2.41
N LEU A 443 -24.63 -20.46 -1.26
CA LEU A 443 -25.63 -21.42 -0.77
C LEU A 443 -26.52 -20.86 0.35
N CYS A 444 -26.03 -19.87 1.11
CA CYS A 444 -26.64 -19.44 2.36
C CYS A 444 -27.23 -18.02 2.31
N PHE A 445 -27.00 -17.25 1.25
CA PHE A 445 -27.51 -15.88 1.14
C PHE A 445 -28.78 -15.80 0.27
N PRO A 446 -29.85 -15.13 0.73
CA PRO A 446 -31.14 -15.13 0.01
C PRO A 446 -31.12 -14.23 -1.24
N ARG A 447 -31.96 -14.54 -2.24
CA ARG A 447 -32.13 -13.68 -3.43
C ARG A 447 -33.25 -12.67 -3.25
N GLN A 448 -34.30 -13.03 -2.51
CA GLN A 448 -35.46 -12.18 -2.27
C GLN A 448 -35.08 -10.89 -1.51
N TYR A 449 -35.54 -9.75 -2.03
CA TYR A 449 -35.20 -8.43 -1.51
C TYR A 449 -35.68 -8.20 -0.07
N THR A 450 -36.84 -8.73 0.30
CA THR A 450 -37.50 -8.53 1.60
C THR A 450 -36.68 -9.06 2.78
N VAL A 451 -36.01 -10.19 2.62
CA VAL A 451 -35.15 -10.80 3.66
C VAL A 451 -33.67 -10.41 3.53
N LYS A 452 -33.28 -9.79 2.42
CA LYS A 452 -31.90 -9.40 2.15
C LYS A 452 -31.33 -8.47 3.22
N GLY A 453 -32.14 -7.54 3.73
CA GLY A 453 -31.76 -6.66 4.84
C GLY A 453 -31.41 -7.44 6.11
N LYS A 454 -32.26 -8.39 6.53
CA LYS A 454 -31.99 -9.27 7.68
C LYS A 454 -30.70 -10.07 7.50
N ALA A 455 -30.49 -10.66 6.32
CA ALA A 455 -29.29 -11.43 6.01
C ALA A 455 -28.01 -10.57 6.01
N LEU A 456 -28.08 -9.35 5.47
CA LEU A 456 -26.95 -8.40 5.51
C LEU A 456 -26.56 -8.06 6.96
N ASN A 457 -27.53 -7.91 7.86
CA ASN A 457 -27.26 -7.66 9.27
C ASN A 457 -26.59 -8.86 9.97
N GLN A 458 -26.86 -10.08 9.51
CA GLN A 458 -26.19 -11.29 10.01
C GLN A 458 -24.75 -11.43 9.52
N LEU A 459 -24.33 -10.80 8.41
CA LEU A 459 -22.95 -10.91 7.89
C LEU A 459 -21.91 -10.51 8.93
N LYS A 460 -22.21 -9.51 9.76
CA LYS A 460 -21.33 -9.11 10.87
C LYS A 460 -21.09 -10.28 11.82
N ASP A 461 -22.18 -10.93 12.26
CA ASP A 461 -22.12 -12.05 13.19
C ASP A 461 -21.47 -13.29 12.55
N ILE A 462 -21.77 -13.58 11.28
CA ILE A 462 -21.22 -14.74 10.55
C ILE A 462 -19.68 -14.70 10.56
N TYR A 463 -19.09 -13.62 10.06
CA TYR A 463 -17.63 -13.55 9.97
C TYR A 463 -16.96 -13.32 11.32
N HIS A 464 -17.61 -12.59 12.24
CA HIS A 464 -17.06 -12.33 13.56
C HIS A 464 -17.06 -13.57 14.47
N LYS A 465 -18.00 -14.49 14.29
CA LYS A 465 -18.14 -15.69 15.13
C LYS A 465 -17.64 -16.97 14.47
N ALA A 466 -17.33 -16.95 13.18
CA ALA A 466 -16.71 -18.07 12.51
C ALA A 466 -15.39 -18.46 13.19
N ALA A 467 -15.26 -19.75 13.50
CA ALA A 467 -14.03 -20.30 14.09
C ALA A 467 -12.89 -20.33 13.06
N ALA A 468 -13.22 -20.41 11.76
CA ALA A 468 -12.30 -20.22 10.64
C ALA A 468 -12.99 -19.47 9.50
N VAL A 469 -12.36 -18.43 8.97
CA VAL A 469 -12.72 -17.73 7.74
C VAL A 469 -11.71 -18.10 6.67
N LEU A 470 -12.16 -18.80 5.63
CA LEU A 470 -11.32 -19.27 4.53
C LEU A 470 -11.45 -18.34 3.33
N VAL A 471 -10.34 -17.82 2.84
CA VAL A 471 -10.28 -16.96 1.65
C VAL A 471 -9.97 -17.80 0.42
N TRP A 472 -10.85 -17.71 -0.58
CA TRP A 472 -10.64 -18.25 -1.92
C TRP A 472 -10.45 -17.11 -2.93
N ASP A 473 -9.31 -17.14 -3.62
CA ASP A 473 -9.00 -16.29 -4.77
C ASP A 473 -8.58 -17.21 -5.92
N ARG A 474 -9.13 -16.98 -7.12
CA ARG A 474 -8.92 -17.87 -8.27
C ARG A 474 -7.44 -18.07 -8.59
N ASN A 475 -6.63 -17.03 -8.45
CA ASN A 475 -5.21 -17.08 -8.81
C ASN A 475 -4.39 -17.75 -7.72
N LEU A 476 -4.76 -17.56 -6.44
CA LEU A 476 -4.06 -18.18 -5.32
C LEU A 476 -4.34 -19.68 -5.27
N LEU A 477 -5.57 -20.11 -5.55
CA LEU A 477 -5.96 -21.53 -5.59
C LEU A 477 -5.25 -22.33 -6.70
N GLN A 478 -4.66 -21.66 -7.69
CA GLN A 478 -3.87 -22.29 -8.75
C GLN A 478 -2.37 -22.30 -8.44
N ARG A 479 -1.92 -21.69 -7.34
CA ARG A 479 -0.51 -21.57 -6.95
C ARG A 479 -0.16 -22.58 -5.86
N PRO A 480 0.88 -23.41 -6.04
CA PRO A 480 1.37 -24.26 -4.96
C PRO A 480 2.07 -23.42 -3.89
N LYS A 481 1.91 -23.79 -2.62
CA LYS A 481 2.79 -23.35 -1.52
C LYS A 481 3.95 -24.36 -1.46
N THR A 482 5.09 -24.02 -2.03
CA THR A 482 6.19 -24.99 -2.20
C THR A 482 6.98 -25.23 -0.91
N ALA A 483 7.14 -24.22 -0.06
CA ALA A 483 7.86 -24.33 1.22
C ALA A 483 7.53 -23.20 2.22
N GLU A 484 8.00 -23.35 3.46
CA GLU A 484 7.77 -22.36 4.55
C GLU A 484 8.42 -21.00 4.26
N GLN A 485 9.60 -20.99 3.63
CA GLN A 485 10.28 -19.75 3.25
C GLN A 485 9.48 -18.90 2.25
N ASP A 486 8.53 -19.49 1.51
CA ASP A 486 7.73 -18.79 0.50
C ASP A 486 6.63 -17.90 1.12
N THR A 487 6.49 -17.91 2.45
CA THR A 487 5.40 -17.21 3.17
C THR A 487 5.38 -15.71 2.87
N ILE A 488 6.53 -15.04 2.71
CA ILE A 488 6.57 -13.62 2.30
C ILE A 488 6.07 -13.43 0.87
N GLU A 489 6.42 -14.33 -0.05
CA GLU A 489 5.88 -14.30 -1.40
C GLU A 489 4.37 -14.53 -1.40
N MET A 490 3.86 -15.46 -0.58
CA MET A 490 2.42 -15.70 -0.46
C MET A 490 1.68 -14.44 -0.02
N ASN A 491 2.22 -13.69 0.96
CA ASN A 491 1.64 -12.40 1.35
C ASN A 491 1.62 -11.39 0.19
N MET A 492 2.70 -11.34 -0.60
CA MET A 492 2.74 -10.45 -1.77
C MET A 492 1.68 -10.82 -2.80
N ARG A 493 1.50 -12.12 -3.07
CA ARG A 493 0.45 -12.63 -3.96
C ARG A 493 -0.94 -12.32 -3.43
N ILE A 494 -1.17 -12.41 -2.12
CA ILE A 494 -2.44 -12.00 -1.48
C ILE A 494 -2.72 -10.51 -1.72
N ARG A 495 -1.72 -9.64 -1.56
CA ARG A 495 -1.86 -8.18 -1.75
C ARG A 495 -2.17 -7.79 -3.19
N THR A 496 -1.62 -8.52 -4.15
CA THR A 496 -1.84 -8.31 -5.59
C THR A 496 -3.00 -9.14 -6.15
N SER A 497 -3.62 -9.98 -5.33
CA SER A 497 -4.79 -10.80 -5.68
C SER A 497 -6.06 -9.95 -5.87
N ASP A 498 -7.05 -10.49 -6.58
CA ASP A 498 -8.32 -9.81 -6.87
C ASP A 498 -9.19 -9.71 -5.60
N TRP A 499 -9.08 -10.68 -4.68
CA TRP A 499 -9.68 -10.59 -3.36
C TRP A 499 -9.31 -9.28 -2.62
N SER A 500 -8.07 -8.81 -2.76
CA SER A 500 -7.61 -7.54 -2.16
C SER A 500 -8.13 -6.27 -2.86
N TRP A 501 -8.95 -6.38 -3.91
CA TRP A 501 -9.58 -5.24 -4.60
C TRP A 501 -10.98 -4.93 -4.12
N ARG A 502 -11.69 -5.84 -3.46
CA ARG A 502 -13.12 -5.66 -3.20
C ARG A 502 -13.40 -5.04 -1.85
N LEU A 503 -14.40 -4.17 -1.79
CA LEU A 503 -14.80 -3.56 -0.52
C LEU A 503 -15.45 -4.59 0.41
N TRP A 504 -16.28 -5.49 -0.10
CA TRP A 504 -16.88 -6.56 0.71
C TRP A 504 -15.84 -7.47 1.36
N THR A 505 -14.82 -7.91 0.62
CA THR A 505 -13.74 -8.73 1.18
C THR A 505 -12.90 -7.98 2.21
N PHE A 506 -12.85 -6.64 2.17
CA PHE A 506 -12.26 -5.85 3.25
C PHE A 506 -13.06 -6.02 4.55
N GLN A 507 -14.39 -5.95 4.53
CA GLN A 507 -15.21 -6.21 5.71
C GLN A 507 -14.94 -7.61 6.28
N GLU A 508 -14.93 -8.63 5.42
CA GLU A 508 -14.70 -10.04 5.80
C GLU A 508 -13.33 -10.20 6.47
N ALA A 509 -12.31 -9.57 5.88
CA ALA A 509 -10.96 -9.52 6.41
C ALA A 509 -10.84 -8.74 7.72
N ILE A 510 -11.75 -7.81 8.06
CA ILE A 510 -11.70 -7.06 9.33
C ILE A 510 -12.48 -7.78 10.43
N LEU A 511 -13.62 -8.39 10.06
CA LEU A 511 -14.51 -9.05 11.03
C LEU A 511 -13.97 -10.38 11.53
N ALA A 512 -13.25 -11.13 10.68
CA ALA A 512 -12.68 -12.42 11.05
C ALA A 512 -11.86 -12.31 12.36
N PRO A 513 -12.08 -13.17 13.37
CA PRO A 513 -11.25 -13.21 14.57
C PRO A 513 -9.74 -13.26 14.29
N LYS A 514 -8.94 -12.85 15.28
CA LYS A 514 -7.49 -12.60 15.12
C LYS A 514 -6.74 -13.75 14.44
N HIS A 515 -7.04 -14.99 14.85
CA HIS A 515 -6.35 -16.22 14.43
C HIS A 515 -7.14 -17.06 13.42
N SER A 516 -8.32 -16.61 12.99
CA SER A 516 -9.24 -17.44 12.19
C SER A 516 -9.20 -17.14 10.70
N LEU A 517 -8.48 -16.13 10.23
CA LEU A 517 -8.41 -15.81 8.80
C LEU A 517 -7.31 -16.62 8.12
N HIS A 518 -7.71 -17.51 7.22
CA HIS A 518 -6.83 -18.39 6.44
C HIS A 518 -7.00 -18.09 4.95
N VAL A 519 -5.90 -18.01 4.21
CA VAL A 519 -5.92 -17.90 2.75
C VAL A 519 -5.51 -19.22 2.12
N ALA A 520 -6.35 -19.74 1.22
CA ALA A 520 -6.13 -21.01 0.56
C ALA A 520 -5.26 -20.88 -0.70
N PHE A 521 -4.42 -21.89 -0.90
CA PHE A 521 -3.58 -22.11 -2.05
C PHE A 521 -3.91 -23.46 -2.69
N ARG A 522 -3.24 -23.81 -3.79
CA ARG A 522 -3.43 -25.09 -4.49
C ARG A 522 -3.22 -26.26 -3.52
N GLY A 523 -4.09 -27.27 -3.61
CA GLY A 523 -3.99 -28.48 -2.78
C GLY A 523 -4.53 -28.33 -1.37
N ASN A 524 -5.40 -27.34 -1.13
CA ASN A 524 -5.98 -27.01 0.17
C ASN A 524 -4.95 -26.50 1.21
N ASP A 525 -3.72 -26.20 0.82
CA ASP A 525 -2.76 -25.53 1.71
C ASP A 525 -3.26 -24.16 2.12
N THR A 526 -2.94 -23.75 3.34
CA THR A 526 -3.37 -22.45 3.87
C THR A 526 -2.22 -21.67 4.49
N VAL A 527 -2.38 -20.36 4.54
CA VAL A 527 -1.55 -19.43 5.32
C VAL A 527 -2.47 -18.56 6.17
N ASN A 528 -2.10 -18.35 7.45
CA ASN A 528 -2.82 -17.44 8.35
C ASN A 528 -1.99 -16.20 8.69
N ILE A 529 -2.59 -15.24 9.38
CA ILE A 529 -1.95 -13.97 9.75
C ILE A 529 -0.72 -14.17 10.63
N ASP A 530 -0.74 -15.13 11.55
CA ASP A 530 0.37 -15.35 12.48
C ASP A 530 1.58 -15.98 11.79
N GLU A 531 1.37 -16.85 10.81
CA GLU A 531 2.42 -17.36 9.91
C GLU A 531 3.07 -16.21 9.14
N LEU A 532 2.27 -15.32 8.55
CA LEU A 532 2.78 -14.14 7.84
C LEU A 532 3.61 -13.24 8.76
N GLN A 533 3.11 -13.00 9.98
CA GLN A 533 3.80 -12.18 10.96
C GLN A 533 5.13 -12.81 11.43
N ARG A 534 5.13 -14.12 11.72
CA ARG A 534 6.36 -14.84 12.08
C ARG A 534 7.39 -14.82 10.96
N ALA A 535 6.98 -15.04 9.72
CA ALA A 535 7.88 -14.98 8.56
C ALA A 535 8.50 -13.59 8.40
N ARG A 536 7.69 -12.53 8.53
CA ARG A 536 8.16 -11.14 8.53
C ARG A 536 9.19 -10.87 9.63
N ASP A 537 8.87 -11.25 10.86
CA ASP A 537 9.71 -10.95 12.01
C ASP A 537 11.04 -11.71 11.93
N LYS A 538 11.02 -12.97 11.46
CA LYS A 538 12.21 -13.76 11.13
C LYS A 538 13.06 -13.07 10.06
N SER A 539 12.47 -12.65 8.94
CA SER A 539 13.20 -11.94 7.89
C SER A 539 13.78 -10.61 8.34
N ARG A 540 13.08 -9.89 9.22
CA ARG A 540 13.59 -8.63 9.79
C ARG A 540 14.80 -8.86 10.70
N GLN A 541 14.79 -9.91 11.49
CA GLN A 541 15.81 -10.18 12.53
C GLN A 541 17.05 -10.89 11.98
N ASP A 542 16.89 -11.76 10.98
CA ASP A 542 17.96 -12.55 10.38
C ASP A 542 18.53 -11.87 9.13
N PRO A 543 19.76 -11.30 9.17
CA PRO A 543 20.38 -10.65 8.01
C PRO A 543 20.68 -11.59 6.84
N TYR A 544 20.73 -12.91 7.09
CA TYR A 544 20.98 -13.93 6.08
C TYR A 544 19.70 -14.47 5.45
N ASN A 545 18.54 -14.06 5.97
CA ASN A 545 17.26 -14.38 5.34
C ASN A 545 17.17 -13.72 3.96
N ILE A 546 16.78 -14.48 2.94
CA ILE A 546 16.69 -13.98 1.56
C ILE A 546 15.72 -12.80 1.39
N TYR A 547 14.76 -12.63 2.30
CA TYR A 547 13.81 -11.53 2.30
C TYR A 547 14.20 -10.39 3.24
N HIS A 548 15.39 -10.40 3.84
CA HIS A 548 15.81 -9.40 4.83
C HIS A 548 15.60 -7.97 4.34
N HIS A 549 16.14 -7.62 3.16
CA HIS A 549 16.03 -6.27 2.61
C HIS A 549 14.62 -5.89 2.12
N ILE A 550 13.68 -6.84 2.10
CA ILE A 550 12.28 -6.62 1.77
C ILE A 550 11.33 -7.16 2.84
N TRP A 551 11.73 -7.26 4.11
CA TRP A 551 10.92 -7.88 5.17
C TRP A 551 9.54 -7.19 5.33
N LYS A 552 9.44 -5.90 4.99
CA LYS A 552 8.18 -5.14 4.97
C LYS A 552 7.15 -5.72 3.98
N ALA A 553 7.59 -6.48 2.97
CA ALA A 553 6.74 -7.24 2.07
C ALA A 553 5.90 -8.30 2.81
N GLY A 554 6.40 -8.84 3.93
CA GLY A 554 5.71 -9.82 4.78
C GLY A 554 4.67 -9.20 5.72
N HIS A 555 4.42 -7.89 5.68
CA HIS A 555 3.40 -7.26 6.51
C HIS A 555 2.02 -7.83 6.17
N PRO A 556 1.31 -8.51 7.10
CA PRO A 556 0.08 -9.24 6.76
C PRO A 556 -0.94 -8.31 6.09
N PHE A 557 -1.34 -8.65 4.86
CA PHE A 557 -2.17 -7.82 3.98
C PHE A 557 -1.59 -6.40 3.77
N SER A 558 -1.93 -5.44 4.62
CA SER A 558 -1.38 -4.08 4.57
C SER A 558 -1.27 -3.50 5.98
N PRO A 559 -0.40 -2.49 6.21
CA PRO A 559 -0.32 -1.83 7.50
C PRO A 559 -1.67 -1.30 8.02
N PRO A 560 -2.52 -0.62 7.22
CA PRO A 560 -3.83 -0.18 7.69
C PRO A 560 -4.76 -1.32 8.12
N ILE A 561 -4.84 -2.40 7.34
CA ILE A 561 -5.73 -3.55 7.65
C ILE A 561 -5.29 -4.23 8.94
N TRP A 562 -4.00 -4.52 9.07
CA TRP A 562 -3.45 -5.15 10.27
C TRP A 562 -3.64 -4.26 11.50
N LYS A 563 -3.40 -2.95 11.41
CA LYS A 563 -3.61 -2.01 12.52
C LYS A 563 -5.09 -1.94 12.90
N LEU A 564 -6.00 -1.90 11.93
CA LEU A 564 -7.44 -1.89 12.18
C LEU A 564 -7.92 -3.16 12.90
N ARG A 565 -7.31 -4.32 12.60
CA ARG A 565 -7.60 -5.59 13.29
C ARG A 565 -7.04 -5.67 14.70
N ASN A 566 -5.88 -5.08 14.97
CA ASN A 566 -5.12 -5.33 16.19
C ASN A 566 -5.13 -4.17 17.20
N GLU A 567 -5.42 -2.95 16.77
CA GLU A 567 -5.24 -1.76 17.59
C GLU A 567 -6.55 -0.93 17.65
N LYS A 568 -6.85 -0.38 18.85
CA LYS A 568 -8.12 0.31 19.13
C LYS A 568 -8.15 1.80 18.78
N GLU A 569 -6.99 2.45 18.69
CA GLU A 569 -6.91 3.88 18.38
C GLU A 569 -7.17 4.16 16.89
N PHE A 570 -7.66 5.35 16.53
CA PHE A 570 -7.75 5.82 15.14
C PHE A 570 -8.43 4.87 14.15
N ARG A 571 -9.39 4.04 14.61
CA ARG A 571 -10.04 3.04 13.76
C ARG A 571 -10.65 3.63 12.51
N VAL A 572 -11.23 4.83 12.60
CA VAL A 572 -11.83 5.54 11.47
C VAL A 572 -10.79 5.89 10.41
N GLN A 573 -9.64 6.46 10.80
CA GLN A 573 -8.52 6.74 9.86
C GLN A 573 -8.00 5.45 9.23
N ARG A 574 -7.84 4.37 10.01
CA ARG A 574 -7.32 3.10 9.49
C ARG A 574 -8.29 2.41 8.55
N ALA A 575 -9.59 2.54 8.80
CA ALA A 575 -10.63 2.08 7.86
C ALA A 575 -10.52 2.86 6.56
N TRP A 576 -10.43 4.20 6.62
CA TRP A 576 -10.24 5.04 5.45
C TRP A 576 -8.96 4.70 4.66
N GLU A 577 -7.82 4.52 5.34
CA GLU A 577 -6.56 4.08 4.70
C GLU A 577 -6.69 2.69 4.06
N GLY A 578 -7.40 1.77 4.73
CA GLY A 578 -7.57 0.38 4.30
C GLY A 578 -8.50 0.20 3.10
N VAL A 579 -9.40 1.15 2.85
CA VAL A 579 -10.32 1.11 1.69
C VAL A 579 -9.77 1.78 0.44
N GLN A 580 -8.61 2.43 0.50
CA GLN A 580 -8.01 3.00 -0.71
C GLN A 580 -7.74 1.90 -1.75
N PHE A 581 -8.09 2.19 -3.01
CA PHE A 581 -8.05 1.26 -4.15
C PHE A 581 -9.01 0.05 -4.05
N ARG A 582 -9.89 0.00 -3.05
CA ARG A 582 -11.01 -0.95 -3.06
C ARG A 582 -12.08 -0.50 -4.05
N LEU A 583 -12.80 -1.47 -4.60
CA LEU A 583 -13.88 -1.29 -5.56
C LEU A 583 -15.19 -1.80 -4.95
N VAL A 584 -16.25 -1.08 -5.25
CA VAL A 584 -17.63 -1.44 -4.93
C VAL A 584 -18.47 -1.38 -6.20
N SER A 585 -19.36 -2.35 -6.40
CA SER A 585 -20.22 -2.40 -7.59
C SER A 585 -21.47 -1.52 -7.46
N GLN A 586 -21.93 -1.31 -6.22
CA GLN A 586 -23.08 -0.44 -5.91
C GLN A 586 -22.60 0.63 -4.91
N PRO A 587 -22.64 1.92 -5.25
CA PRO A 587 -22.09 2.99 -4.39
C PRO A 587 -22.75 3.04 -3.01
N GLU A 588 -24.04 2.71 -2.92
CA GLU A 588 -24.81 2.71 -1.68
C GLU A 588 -24.42 1.61 -0.67
N ASP A 589 -23.60 0.63 -1.09
CA ASP A 589 -23.04 -0.41 -0.23
C ASP A 589 -21.80 0.06 0.54
N GLU A 590 -21.16 1.17 0.12
CA GLU A 590 -19.90 1.64 0.69
C GLU A 590 -19.99 1.83 2.22
N THR A 591 -21.01 2.57 2.64
CA THR A 591 -21.25 2.92 4.04
C THR A 591 -21.73 1.73 4.87
N ILE A 592 -22.39 0.75 4.25
CA ILE A 592 -22.79 -0.51 4.90
C ILE A 592 -21.54 -1.29 5.32
N VAL A 593 -20.58 -1.43 4.40
CA VAL A 593 -19.32 -2.12 4.67
C VAL A 593 -18.51 -1.40 5.74
N LEU A 594 -18.34 -0.08 5.59
CA LEU A 594 -17.58 0.74 6.54
C LEU A 594 -18.19 0.70 7.95
N ALA A 595 -19.51 0.80 8.05
CA ALA A 595 -20.23 0.70 9.31
C ALA A 595 -20.04 -0.65 9.98
N SER A 596 -20.15 -1.74 9.22
CA SER A 596 -19.91 -3.09 9.72
C SER A 596 -18.48 -3.26 10.25
N ALA A 597 -17.47 -2.82 9.49
CA ALA A 597 -16.05 -2.89 9.87
C ALA A 597 -15.71 -2.04 11.11
N LEU A 598 -16.40 -0.90 11.30
CA LEU A 598 -16.23 -0.03 12.47
C LEU A 598 -17.11 -0.44 13.66
N GLY A 599 -17.99 -1.43 13.47
CA GLY A 599 -18.86 -1.96 14.53
C GLY A 599 -20.14 -1.16 14.76
N LEU A 600 -20.49 -0.23 13.86
CA LEU A 600 -21.73 0.53 13.89
C LEU A 600 -22.96 -0.34 13.56
N ASP A 601 -24.14 0.20 13.84
CA ASP A 601 -25.42 -0.44 13.53
C ASP A 601 -25.80 -0.19 12.06
N VAL A 602 -25.61 -1.23 11.24
CA VAL A 602 -25.88 -1.22 9.79
C VAL A 602 -27.37 -1.00 9.49
N THR A 603 -28.28 -1.40 10.39
CA THR A 603 -29.73 -1.29 10.17
C THR A 603 -30.17 0.17 9.98
N LYS A 604 -29.54 1.09 10.73
CA LYS A 604 -29.80 2.53 10.68
C LYS A 604 -29.36 3.17 9.36
N ILE A 605 -28.41 2.56 8.65
CA ILE A 605 -27.94 3.02 7.34
C ILE A 605 -28.82 2.41 6.25
N GLN A 606 -29.17 1.13 6.38
CA GLN A 606 -30.03 0.45 5.40
C GLN A 606 -31.44 1.05 5.33
N SER A 607 -31.95 1.59 6.44
CA SER A 607 -33.25 2.29 6.47
C SER A 607 -33.25 3.62 5.71
N VAL A 608 -32.09 4.09 5.23
CA VAL A 608 -31.97 5.34 4.46
C VAL A 608 -32.06 5.05 2.97
N GLY A 609 -32.94 5.80 2.31
CA GLY A 609 -33.24 5.73 0.88
C GLY A 609 -34.69 5.30 0.62
N LYS A 610 -35.25 5.74 -0.50
CA LYS A 610 -36.58 5.31 -0.98
C LYS A 610 -36.46 4.25 -2.09
N ILE A 611 -37.50 3.44 -2.25
CA ILE A 611 -37.60 2.51 -3.38
C ILE A 611 -37.55 3.33 -4.68
N ASN A 612 -36.71 2.91 -5.63
CA ASN A 612 -36.46 3.56 -6.93
C ASN A 612 -35.74 4.93 -6.88
N GLU A 613 -35.19 5.33 -5.74
CA GLU A 613 -34.33 6.51 -5.66
C GLU A 613 -32.98 6.24 -6.38
N ASN A 614 -32.37 7.28 -6.92
CA ASN A 614 -31.09 7.17 -7.60
C ASN A 614 -30.01 6.61 -6.63
N PRO A 615 -29.27 5.54 -6.99
CA PRO A 615 -28.25 4.94 -6.13
C PRO A 615 -27.21 5.92 -5.57
N GLU A 616 -26.76 6.90 -6.36
CA GLU A 616 -25.80 7.93 -5.93
C GLU A 616 -26.40 8.85 -4.86
N VAL A 617 -27.69 9.17 -4.98
CA VAL A 617 -28.42 9.95 -3.97
C VAL A 617 -28.58 9.16 -2.68
N VAL A 618 -28.94 7.88 -2.80
CA VAL A 618 -29.03 6.97 -1.64
C VAL A 618 -27.67 6.84 -0.95
N ALA A 619 -26.58 6.70 -1.72
CA ALA A 619 -25.22 6.64 -1.21
C ALA A 619 -24.85 7.91 -0.43
N ALA A 620 -25.17 9.10 -0.97
CA ALA A 620 -24.93 10.37 -0.28
C ALA A 620 -25.71 10.49 1.04
N LYS A 621 -27.01 10.16 1.04
CA LYS A 621 -27.84 10.17 2.26
C LYS A 621 -27.33 9.17 3.30
N ARG A 622 -26.90 7.99 2.86
CA ARG A 622 -26.27 6.99 3.74
C ARG A 622 -24.93 7.45 4.28
N MET A 623 -24.14 8.19 3.51
CA MET A 623 -22.88 8.77 3.96
C MET A 623 -23.11 9.81 5.06
N VAL A 624 -24.13 10.68 4.92
CA VAL A 624 -24.56 11.59 6.00
C VAL A 624 -24.89 10.79 7.27
N LYS A 625 -25.76 9.77 7.14
CA LYS A 625 -26.14 8.96 8.29
C LYS A 625 -24.97 8.23 8.94
N PHE A 626 -24.02 7.77 8.13
CA PHE A 626 -22.80 7.12 8.60
C PHE A 626 -21.93 8.10 9.41
N LEU A 627 -21.74 9.34 8.94
CA LEU A 627 -21.01 10.38 9.68
C LEU A 627 -21.68 10.71 11.02
N ASP A 628 -23.01 10.81 11.04
CA ASP A 628 -23.75 11.05 12.29
C ASP A 628 -23.57 9.90 13.30
N LEU A 629 -23.53 8.65 12.81
CA LEU A 629 -23.27 7.49 13.66
C LEU A 629 -21.84 7.46 14.17
N LEU A 630 -20.87 7.93 13.39
CA LEU A 630 -19.48 8.08 13.85
C LEU A 630 -19.36 9.10 14.98
N ASP A 631 -19.98 10.27 14.82
CA ASP A 631 -19.99 11.33 15.82
C ASP A 631 -20.69 10.89 17.11
N ALA A 632 -21.84 10.23 16.98
CA ALA A 632 -22.63 9.76 18.11
C ALA A 632 -22.04 8.53 18.85
N THR A 633 -21.07 7.82 18.26
CA THR A 633 -20.50 6.59 18.85
C THR A 633 -19.21 6.90 19.62
N PRO A 634 -19.19 6.70 20.96
CA PRO A 634 -17.99 6.93 21.77
C PRO A 634 -16.78 6.11 21.27
N GLY A 635 -15.64 6.76 21.14
CA GLY A 635 -14.38 6.13 20.74
C GLY A 635 -14.14 6.02 19.23
N LEU A 636 -15.11 6.41 18.38
CA LEU A 636 -14.88 6.56 16.93
C LEU A 636 -14.68 8.04 16.58
N GLY A 637 -15.72 8.86 16.69
CA GLY A 637 -15.72 10.28 16.34
C GLY A 637 -15.39 10.55 14.87
N ILE A 638 -15.49 11.81 14.46
CA ILE A 638 -15.09 12.23 13.11
C ILE A 638 -13.65 12.72 13.14
N PRO A 639 -12.74 12.17 12.32
CA PRO A 639 -11.38 12.70 12.21
C PRO A 639 -11.40 14.14 11.67
N SER A 640 -10.75 15.08 12.35
CA SER A 640 -10.74 16.50 11.93
C SER A 640 -10.11 16.72 10.55
N GLY A 641 -9.12 15.91 10.17
CA GLY A 641 -8.45 15.97 8.88
C GLY A 641 -9.31 15.51 7.69
N ILE A 642 -10.54 15.01 7.93
CA ILE A 642 -11.49 14.63 6.87
C ILE A 642 -11.80 15.81 5.92
N ILE A 643 -11.67 17.05 6.40
CA ILE A 643 -11.92 18.27 5.63
C ILE A 643 -10.95 18.43 4.46
N PHE A 644 -9.73 17.88 4.59
CA PHE A 644 -8.68 17.95 3.59
C PHE A 644 -8.80 16.86 2.51
N LEU A 645 -9.77 15.95 2.65
CA LEU A 645 -10.00 14.91 1.67
C LEU A 645 -10.47 15.50 0.34
N PRO A 646 -10.06 14.87 -0.78
CA PRO A 646 -10.33 15.36 -2.11
C PRO A 646 -11.83 15.34 -2.43
N PRO A 647 -12.23 16.07 -3.48
CA PRO A 647 -13.54 15.92 -4.11
C PRO A 647 -13.87 14.49 -4.57
N PRO A 648 -15.14 14.25 -4.97
CA PRO A 648 -16.28 15.16 -4.81
C PRO A 648 -16.67 15.33 -3.34
N LYS A 649 -17.13 16.52 -2.94
CA LYS A 649 -17.65 16.79 -1.59
C LYS A 649 -19.11 16.34 -1.49
N LEU A 650 -19.55 16.00 -0.29
CA LEU A 650 -20.84 15.33 -0.04
C LEU A 650 -22.07 16.23 -0.26
N ARG A 651 -21.91 17.56 -0.25
CA ARG A 651 -23.01 18.49 -0.48
C ARG A 651 -23.50 18.40 -1.93
N ILE A 652 -24.74 17.94 -2.12
CA ILE A 652 -25.42 17.87 -3.41
C ILE A 652 -26.53 18.93 -3.45
N LYS A 653 -26.52 19.77 -4.49
CA LYS A 653 -27.56 20.80 -4.67
C LYS A 653 -28.94 20.13 -4.86
N GLY A 654 -29.94 20.60 -4.12
CA GLY A 654 -31.31 20.08 -4.17
C GLY A 654 -31.58 18.87 -3.27
N ILE A 655 -30.62 18.46 -2.44
CA ILE A 655 -30.79 17.37 -1.46
C ILE A 655 -30.53 17.91 -0.07
N ASP A 656 -31.60 18.21 0.65
CA ASP A 656 -31.57 18.89 1.96
C ASP A 656 -30.79 18.11 3.01
N GLU A 657 -30.84 16.79 2.99
CA GLU A 657 -30.11 15.95 3.94
C GLU A 657 -28.58 16.12 3.85
N THR A 658 -28.07 16.60 2.70
CA THR A 658 -26.63 16.85 2.51
C THR A 658 -26.21 18.29 2.83
N LYS A 659 -27.16 19.17 3.19
CA LYS A 659 -26.90 20.55 3.57
C LYS A 659 -26.05 20.57 4.85
N GLY A 660 -24.92 21.27 4.83
CA GLY A 660 -24.00 21.36 5.97
C GLY A 660 -22.91 20.28 6.02
N TYR A 661 -22.88 19.36 5.05
CA TYR A 661 -21.85 18.30 4.95
C TYR A 661 -20.84 18.55 3.82
N GLY A 662 -20.74 19.78 3.28
CA GLY A 662 -19.80 20.14 2.21
C GLY A 662 -18.32 20.04 2.58
N TRP A 663 -18.02 19.87 3.87
CA TRP A 663 -16.68 19.56 4.36
C TRP A 663 -16.26 18.09 4.09
N ALA A 664 -17.22 17.15 4.09
CA ALA A 664 -16.98 15.72 3.94
C ALA A 664 -16.81 15.32 2.47
N PRO A 665 -16.01 14.30 2.15
CA PRO A 665 -16.02 13.69 0.83
C PRO A 665 -17.32 12.89 0.60
N ALA A 666 -17.78 12.80 -0.64
CA ALA A 666 -18.95 12.00 -1.01
C ALA A 666 -18.67 10.48 -0.94
N THR A 667 -17.40 10.08 -1.11
CA THR A 667 -16.93 8.69 -1.02
C THR A 667 -15.55 8.66 -0.36
N TRP A 668 -15.27 7.60 0.39
CA TRP A 668 -13.96 7.31 0.98
C TRP A 668 -13.06 6.53 0.00
N LEU A 669 -13.61 6.01 -1.10
CA LEU A 669 -12.90 5.20 -2.10
C LEU A 669 -12.12 6.06 -3.12
N THR A 670 -11.36 7.03 -2.61
CA THR A 670 -10.70 8.08 -3.40
C THR A 670 -9.46 7.62 -4.18
N LYS A 671 -9.02 6.37 -3.98
CA LYS A 671 -7.84 5.77 -4.65
C LYS A 671 -6.57 6.60 -4.43
N GLN A 672 -6.43 7.20 -3.25
CA GLN A 672 -5.27 8.02 -2.93
C GLN A 672 -4.01 7.19 -2.83
N SER A 673 -2.98 7.60 -3.59
CA SER A 673 -1.69 6.92 -3.61
C SER A 673 -0.83 7.23 -2.39
N LYS A 674 -1.02 8.41 -1.78
CA LYS A 674 -0.47 8.80 -0.49
C LYS A 674 -1.62 9.27 0.38
N THR A 675 -1.83 8.58 1.50
CA THR A 675 -2.85 8.94 2.47
C THR A 675 -2.28 9.97 3.44
N TYR A 676 -2.91 11.13 3.55
CA TYR A 676 -2.58 12.10 4.60
C TYR A 676 -3.24 11.66 5.90
N PRO A 677 -2.52 11.67 7.05
CA PRO A 677 -3.13 11.33 8.33
C PRO A 677 -4.31 12.24 8.63
N LEU A 678 -5.45 11.66 9.00
CA LEU A 678 -6.67 12.41 9.31
C LEU A 678 -6.69 12.98 10.74
N PHE A 679 -5.71 12.65 11.58
CA PHE A 679 -5.61 13.07 12.98
C PHE A 679 -4.34 13.89 13.32
N ARG A 680 -3.79 14.69 12.38
CA ARG A 680 -2.65 15.61 12.64
C ARG A 680 -3.07 17.08 12.47
N PRO A 681 -2.61 18.02 13.31
CA PRO A 681 -1.53 17.90 14.31
C PRO A 681 -2.00 17.53 15.72
N LEU A 682 -3.31 17.34 15.95
CA LEU A 682 -3.84 16.90 17.23
C LEU A 682 -4.78 15.71 17.00
N LYS A 683 -4.73 14.72 17.88
CA LYS A 683 -5.64 13.55 17.94
C LYS A 683 -7.08 13.98 18.27
N GLN A 684 -7.58 15.05 17.67
CA GLN A 684 -8.84 15.68 17.99
C GLN A 684 -9.92 15.17 17.04
N THR A 685 -11.01 14.72 17.63
CA THR A 685 -12.26 14.47 16.93
C THR A 685 -12.90 15.81 16.61
N ALA A 686 -13.35 15.98 15.38
CA ALA A 686 -14.26 17.04 15.01
C ALA A 686 -15.63 16.80 15.66
N SER A 687 -16.41 17.86 15.77
CA SER A 687 -17.79 17.80 16.31
C SER A 687 -18.77 18.37 15.30
N ILE A 688 -19.85 17.63 15.02
CA ILE A 688 -20.93 18.14 14.18
C ILE A 688 -21.69 19.22 14.97
N MET A 689 -21.87 20.38 14.36
CA MET A 689 -22.71 21.46 14.85
C MET A 689 -23.89 21.68 13.88
N LYS A 690 -24.95 22.34 14.35
CA LYS A 690 -26.07 22.79 13.49
C LYS A 690 -25.58 23.57 12.25
N ARG A 691 -24.49 24.33 12.41
CA ARG A 691 -23.88 25.20 11.39
C ARG A 691 -22.68 24.58 10.66
N GLY A 692 -22.45 23.27 10.71
CA GLY A 692 -21.36 22.61 10.00
C GLY A 692 -20.42 21.81 10.91
N LEU A 693 -19.17 21.60 10.51
CA LEU A 693 -18.20 20.84 11.30
C LEU A 693 -17.26 21.75 12.08
N LEU A 694 -17.17 21.55 13.40
CA LEU A 694 -16.17 22.21 14.24
C LEU A 694 -14.86 21.43 14.22
N VAL A 695 -13.77 22.11 13.87
CA VAL A 695 -12.40 21.58 13.87
C VAL A 695 -11.44 22.59 14.47
N GLU A 696 -10.24 22.14 14.81
CA GLU A 696 -9.17 22.98 15.35
C GLU A 696 -7.89 22.72 14.55
N PHE A 697 -7.38 23.78 13.92
CA PHE A 697 -6.22 23.73 13.04
C PHE A 697 -5.53 25.09 12.99
N PRO A 698 -4.22 25.14 12.76
CA PRO A 698 -3.56 26.39 12.39
C PRO A 698 -4.12 26.90 11.07
N GLY A 699 -4.00 28.20 10.83
CA GLY A 699 -4.37 28.77 9.54
C GLY A 699 -3.69 30.09 9.24
N LEU A 700 -3.95 30.55 8.02
CA LEU A 700 -3.35 31.74 7.44
C LEU A 700 -4.45 32.60 6.86
N ILE A 701 -4.62 33.83 7.34
CA ILE A 701 -5.47 34.82 6.66
C ILE A 701 -4.68 35.36 5.48
N LEU A 702 -5.29 35.36 4.29
CA LEU A 702 -4.67 35.88 3.07
C LEU A 702 -5.06 37.34 2.87
N HIS A 703 -4.05 38.20 2.95
CA HIS A 703 -4.13 39.61 2.56
C HIS A 703 -3.84 39.69 1.06
N CYS A 704 -4.89 39.58 0.25
CA CYS A 704 -4.79 39.57 -1.20
C CYS A 704 -4.53 40.97 -1.78
N PRO A 705 -3.77 41.06 -2.88
CA PRO A 705 -3.62 42.32 -3.61
C PRO A 705 -4.95 42.74 -4.26
N ASN A 706 -5.04 44.01 -4.68
CA ASN A 706 -6.20 44.53 -5.41
C ASN A 706 -6.42 43.85 -6.77
N THR A 707 -5.39 43.14 -7.27
CA THR A 707 -5.46 42.38 -8.51
C THR A 707 -5.74 40.90 -8.21
N PRO A 708 -6.61 40.23 -9.00
CA PRO A 708 -6.83 38.79 -8.85
C PRO A 708 -5.55 37.98 -8.99
N ILE A 709 -5.42 36.90 -8.21
CA ILE A 709 -4.35 35.92 -8.39
C ILE A 709 -4.57 35.24 -9.75
N GLN A 710 -3.57 35.29 -10.63
CA GLN A 710 -3.70 34.86 -12.03
C GLN A 710 -3.49 33.34 -12.22
N GLU A 711 -2.81 32.69 -11.28
CA GLU A 711 -2.47 31.26 -11.37
C GLU A 711 -2.90 30.51 -10.10
N ASN A 712 -3.24 29.24 -10.25
CA ASN A 712 -3.53 28.37 -9.11
C ASN A 712 -2.29 28.04 -8.27
N LYS A 713 -1.09 28.41 -8.74
CA LYS A 713 0.17 28.32 -8.01
C LYS A 713 0.65 29.73 -7.66
N PHE A 714 0.85 29.99 -6.37
CA PHE A 714 1.26 31.30 -5.89
C PHE A 714 2.13 31.18 -4.64
N TRP A 715 2.75 32.29 -4.23
CA TRP A 715 3.61 32.36 -3.06
C TRP A 715 3.04 33.35 -2.06
N VAL A 716 3.05 32.95 -0.79
CA VAL A 716 2.55 33.77 0.32
C VAL A 716 3.70 34.01 1.29
N SER A 717 4.02 35.29 1.55
CA SER A 717 4.98 35.62 2.60
C SER A 717 4.32 35.43 3.97
N VAL A 718 5.03 34.77 4.89
CA VAL A 718 4.51 34.43 6.23
C VAL A 718 5.41 34.93 7.36
N HIS A 719 6.29 35.89 7.06
CA HIS A 719 7.22 36.47 8.01
C HIS A 719 7.48 37.95 7.68
N GLN A 720 7.52 38.81 8.70
CA GLN A 720 7.72 40.26 8.55
C GLN A 720 8.94 40.66 7.70
N CYS A 721 10.08 39.99 7.88
CA CYS A 721 11.29 40.23 7.08
C CYS A 721 11.28 39.57 5.68
N MET A 722 10.16 39.01 5.24
CA MET A 722 9.97 38.42 3.89
C MET A 722 11.01 37.33 3.50
N HIS A 723 11.60 36.63 4.48
CA HIS A 723 12.56 35.55 4.20
C HIS A 723 11.92 34.15 4.24
N LYS A 724 10.66 34.04 4.67
CA LYS A 724 9.90 32.77 4.67
C LYS A 724 8.68 32.89 3.78
N TRP A 725 8.61 32.00 2.81
CA TRP A 725 7.56 31.97 1.81
C TRP A 725 6.95 30.59 1.75
N PHE A 726 5.63 30.54 1.78
CA PHE A 726 4.91 29.32 1.45
C PHE A 726 4.58 29.33 -0.02
N LYS A 727 4.98 28.26 -0.70
CA LYS A 727 4.55 27.94 -2.06
C LYS A 727 3.23 27.20 -1.94
N VAL A 728 2.18 27.71 -2.55
CA VAL A 728 0.82 27.17 -2.49
C VAL A 728 0.35 26.76 -3.87
N VAL A 729 -0.33 25.62 -3.97
CA VAL A 729 -0.96 25.13 -5.20
C VAL A 729 -2.41 24.75 -4.89
N ALA A 730 -3.36 25.43 -5.51
CA ALA A 730 -4.78 25.19 -5.36
C ALA A 730 -5.30 24.12 -6.34
N ASP A 731 -6.11 23.20 -5.83
CA ASP A 731 -6.71 22.09 -6.55
C ASP A 731 -8.16 22.40 -6.95
N VAL A 732 -8.30 22.99 -8.13
CA VAL A 732 -9.59 23.39 -8.72
C VAL A 732 -10.18 22.35 -9.70
N GLN A 733 -9.63 21.13 -9.72
CA GLN A 733 -10.24 19.94 -10.35
C GLN A 733 -10.57 20.11 -11.84
N GLY A 734 -9.60 20.58 -12.62
CA GLY A 734 -9.75 20.75 -14.06
C GLY A 734 -10.61 21.96 -14.47
N LYS A 735 -11.13 22.75 -13.53
CA LYS A 735 -11.66 24.09 -13.84
C LYS A 735 -10.50 25.03 -14.16
N GLU A 736 -10.72 25.93 -15.11
CA GLU A 736 -9.82 27.06 -15.33
C GLU A 736 -9.79 27.93 -14.07
N TRP A 737 -8.58 28.26 -13.60
CA TRP A 737 -8.36 29.02 -12.36
C TRP A 737 -9.13 30.34 -12.36
N ASN A 738 -9.08 31.10 -13.45
CA ASN A 738 -9.75 32.39 -13.57
C ASN A 738 -11.28 32.25 -13.39
N ARG A 739 -11.88 31.26 -14.06
CA ARG A 739 -13.32 31.00 -13.94
C ARG A 739 -13.71 30.57 -12.53
N PHE A 740 -12.88 29.74 -11.89
CA PHE A 740 -13.07 29.37 -10.48
C PHE A 740 -13.00 30.60 -9.57
N TRP A 741 -11.99 31.46 -9.75
CA TRP A 741 -11.80 32.67 -8.96
C TRP A 741 -13.01 33.60 -9.07
N GLU A 742 -13.39 33.98 -10.29
CA GLU A 742 -14.51 34.89 -10.57
C GLU A 742 -15.85 34.38 -10.02
N SER A 743 -16.07 33.06 -10.07
CA SER A 743 -17.34 32.46 -9.63
C SER A 743 -17.48 32.35 -8.10
N ASN A 744 -16.38 32.42 -7.34
CA ASN A 744 -16.40 32.11 -5.90
C ASN A 744 -15.86 33.25 -5.02
N ILE A 745 -14.99 34.10 -5.56
CA ILE A 745 -14.21 35.08 -4.81
C ILE A 745 -14.56 36.49 -5.31
N SER A 746 -15.00 37.35 -4.40
CA SER A 746 -15.21 38.78 -4.65
C SER A 746 -14.10 39.60 -4.01
N GLN A 747 -13.94 40.87 -4.42
CA GLN A 747 -12.92 41.78 -3.86
C GLN A 747 -13.04 41.99 -2.33
N TYR A 748 -14.21 41.75 -1.76
CA TYR A 748 -14.48 41.89 -0.32
C TYR A 748 -14.40 40.54 0.44
N SER A 749 -14.03 39.46 -0.24
CA SER A 749 -13.94 38.15 0.38
C SER A 749 -12.67 38.05 1.23
N GLU A 750 -12.82 37.90 2.54
CA GLU A 750 -11.69 37.49 3.38
C GLU A 750 -11.41 36.00 3.13
N LEU A 751 -10.20 35.71 2.64
CA LEU A 751 -9.75 34.36 2.34
C LEU A 751 -8.84 33.84 3.45
N SER A 752 -8.92 32.54 3.71
CA SER A 752 -8.04 31.87 4.66
C SER A 752 -7.60 30.51 4.13
N ILE A 753 -6.38 30.10 4.48
CA ILE A 753 -5.92 28.73 4.31
C ILE A 753 -5.94 28.05 5.67
N ILE A 754 -6.78 27.03 5.83
CA ILE A 754 -6.70 26.11 6.98
C ILE A 754 -5.56 25.13 6.68
N MET A 755 -4.62 24.98 7.60
CA MET A 755 -3.38 24.25 7.40
C MET A 755 -3.35 22.94 8.20
N SER A 756 -2.89 21.83 7.62
CA SER A 756 -2.70 20.57 8.35
C SER A 756 -1.55 20.62 9.37
N THR A 757 -0.65 21.59 9.25
CA THR A 757 0.50 21.78 10.12
C THR A 757 0.93 23.23 10.16
N GLN A 758 1.42 23.67 11.32
CA GLN A 758 1.89 25.03 11.55
C GLN A 758 3.26 25.31 10.90
N PHE A 759 4.11 24.28 10.83
CA PHE A 759 5.50 24.41 10.38
C PHE A 759 5.76 23.50 9.18
N PRO A 760 5.21 23.82 8.00
CA PRO A 760 5.59 23.11 6.79
C PRO A 760 7.09 23.27 6.55
N ARG A 761 7.73 22.17 6.14
CA ARG A 761 9.12 22.13 5.71
C ARG A 761 9.17 22.10 4.17
N GLU A 762 10.18 21.48 3.59
CA GLU A 762 10.29 21.23 2.14
C GLU A 762 9.21 20.28 1.59
N ARG A 763 8.56 19.51 2.47
CA ARG A 763 7.51 18.57 2.11
C ARG A 763 6.19 19.29 1.84
N TRP A 764 5.47 18.84 0.81
CA TRP A 764 4.08 19.23 0.56
C TRP A 764 3.14 18.73 1.66
N GLU A 765 2.48 19.69 2.29
CA GLU A 765 1.44 19.55 3.29
C GLU A 765 0.09 19.92 2.68
N VAL A 766 -0.99 19.44 3.29
CA VAL A 766 -2.35 19.63 2.76
C VAL A 766 -3.09 20.73 3.54
N GLY A 767 -3.86 21.53 2.84
CA GLY A 767 -4.71 22.55 3.44
C GLY A 767 -6.04 22.70 2.71
N MET A 768 -6.83 23.66 3.18
CA MET A 768 -8.11 24.02 2.57
C MET A 768 -8.16 25.52 2.40
N LEU A 769 -8.36 25.99 1.16
CA LEU A 769 -8.72 27.37 0.89
C LEU A 769 -10.19 27.55 1.24
N ALA A 770 -10.49 28.54 2.07
CA ALA A 770 -11.82 28.81 2.56
C ALA A 770 -12.10 30.32 2.51
N LYS A 771 -13.38 30.65 2.40
CA LYS A 771 -13.89 32.02 2.44
C LYS A 771 -14.63 32.26 3.74
N THR A 772 -14.38 33.39 4.41
CA THR A 772 -15.07 33.72 5.66
C THR A 772 -16.56 34.01 5.40
N LYS A 773 -17.44 33.35 6.16
CA LYS A 773 -18.87 33.62 6.26
C LYS A 773 -19.20 34.51 7.46
N GLY A 774 -18.43 34.40 8.53
CA GLY A 774 -18.60 35.20 9.74
C GLY A 774 -17.77 34.68 10.91
N LYS A 775 -18.11 35.12 12.12
CA LYS A 775 -17.52 34.63 13.37
C LYS A 775 -18.61 34.18 14.34
N LEU A 776 -18.34 33.13 15.09
CA LEU A 776 -19.22 32.56 16.13
C LEU A 776 -18.51 32.63 17.50
N SER A 777 -19.23 32.36 18.59
CA SER A 777 -18.69 32.38 19.96
C SER A 777 -17.91 33.66 20.28
N GLN A 778 -18.55 34.82 20.10
CA GLN A 778 -17.95 36.14 20.33
C GLN A 778 -16.63 36.42 19.56
N GLY A 779 -16.35 35.70 18.48
CA GLY A 779 -15.15 35.89 17.67
C GLY A 779 -14.15 34.76 17.72
N GLU A 780 -14.29 33.82 18.66
CA GLU A 780 -13.32 32.73 18.87
C GLU A 780 -13.36 31.68 17.74
N VAL A 781 -14.53 31.47 17.12
CA VAL A 781 -14.71 30.45 16.08
C VAL A 781 -14.91 31.15 14.74
N ARG A 782 -14.01 30.88 13.79
CA ARG A 782 -14.13 31.38 12.41
C ARG A 782 -15.08 30.48 11.63
N TRP A 783 -16.16 31.06 11.10
CA TRP A 783 -17.13 30.33 10.28
C TRP A 783 -16.83 30.55 8.80
N VAL A 784 -16.61 29.46 8.06
CA VAL A 784 -16.04 29.51 6.71
C VAL A 784 -16.73 28.57 5.73
N GLU A 785 -16.74 28.97 4.46
CA GLU A 785 -17.14 28.15 3.33
C GLU A 785 -15.89 27.49 2.70
N PRO A 786 -15.87 26.15 2.55
CA PRO A 786 -14.78 25.47 1.87
C PRO A 786 -14.82 25.76 0.37
N LEU A 787 -13.71 26.28 -0.20
CA LEU A 787 -13.61 26.56 -1.64
C LEU A 787 -12.92 25.44 -2.40
N CYS A 788 -11.70 25.09 -2.00
CA CYS A 788 -10.94 24.00 -2.61
C CYS A 788 -9.82 23.49 -1.69
N ARG A 789 -9.30 22.30 -2.02
CA ARG A 789 -8.09 21.77 -1.39
C ARG A 789 -6.87 22.55 -1.88
N VAL A 790 -5.92 22.80 -1.00
CA VAL A 790 -4.61 23.37 -1.37
C VAL A 790 -3.48 22.49 -0.89
N TRP A 791 -2.35 22.63 -1.55
CA TRP A 791 -1.08 22.04 -1.17
C TRP A 791 -0.09 23.15 -0.88
N PHE A 792 0.67 23.03 0.20
CA PHE A 792 1.64 24.05 0.56
C PHE A 792 2.94 23.46 1.11
N CYS A 793 4.05 24.14 0.87
CA CYS A 793 5.35 23.85 1.49
C CYS A 793 6.17 25.13 1.66
N LEU A 794 7.27 25.05 2.41
CA LEU A 794 8.26 26.11 2.47
C LEU A 794 9.03 26.18 1.15
N GLU A 795 9.12 27.37 0.54
CA GLU A 795 9.94 27.59 -0.64
C GLU A 795 11.42 27.70 -0.23
N THR A 796 12.22 26.75 -0.70
CA THR A 796 13.67 26.69 -0.42
C THR A 796 14.53 27.12 -1.60
N ASN A 797 13.93 27.38 -2.77
CA ASN A 797 14.67 27.90 -3.91
C ASN A 797 15.03 29.37 -3.66
N SER A 798 16.30 29.64 -3.35
CA SER A 798 16.81 30.98 -3.06
C SER A 798 16.63 31.94 -4.24
N SER A 799 16.73 31.46 -5.49
CA SER A 799 16.53 32.27 -6.69
C SER A 799 15.08 32.73 -6.82
N ILE A 800 14.11 31.86 -6.53
CA ILE A 800 12.69 32.22 -6.51
C ILE A 800 12.42 33.24 -5.40
N VAL A 801 12.90 32.98 -4.18
CA VAL A 801 12.72 33.90 -3.04
C VAL A 801 13.33 35.27 -3.33
N THR A 802 14.52 35.31 -3.93
CA THR A 802 15.20 36.57 -4.31
C THR A 802 14.41 37.31 -5.40
N GLY A 803 13.88 36.59 -6.40
CA GLY A 803 13.02 37.16 -7.43
C GLY A 803 11.72 37.76 -6.87
N LEU A 804 11.05 37.05 -5.96
CA LEU A 804 9.84 37.53 -5.28
C LEU A 804 10.13 38.78 -4.45
N LEU A 805 11.23 38.79 -3.69
CA LEU A 805 11.68 39.95 -2.91
C LEU A 805 11.96 41.17 -3.79
N LYS A 806 12.63 40.96 -4.93
CA LYS A 806 12.89 42.02 -5.90
C LYS A 806 11.59 42.60 -6.45
N SER A 807 10.66 41.73 -6.88
CA SER A 807 9.35 42.15 -7.41
C SER A 807 8.53 42.97 -6.41
N ILE A 808 8.57 42.64 -5.11
CA ILE A 808 7.85 43.41 -4.07
C ILE A 808 8.48 44.78 -3.88
N ARG A 809 9.82 44.86 -3.84
CA ARG A 809 10.52 46.15 -3.69
C ARG A 809 10.26 47.10 -4.86
N GLU A 810 9.96 46.55 -6.03
CA GLU A 810 9.65 47.31 -7.25
C GLU A 810 8.15 47.67 -7.38
N SER A 811 7.23 46.90 -6.78
CA SER A 811 5.78 47.12 -6.91
C SER A 811 5.01 46.65 -5.66
N GLY A 812 4.46 47.59 -4.88
CA GLY A 812 3.72 47.32 -3.64
C GLY A 812 2.34 46.67 -3.85
N ASP A 813 1.69 46.92 -4.99
CA ASP A 813 0.29 46.50 -5.24
C ASP A 813 0.12 45.01 -5.61
N LYS A 814 1.22 44.26 -5.68
CA LYS A 814 1.22 42.82 -6.04
C LYS A 814 1.40 41.90 -4.82
N MET A 815 1.43 42.45 -3.62
CA MET A 815 1.83 41.71 -2.43
C MET A 815 0.70 40.80 -1.91
N LEU A 816 0.99 39.49 -1.84
CA LEU A 816 0.17 38.51 -1.14
C LEU A 816 0.86 38.13 0.18
N CYS A 817 0.26 38.57 1.29
CA CYS A 817 0.77 38.32 2.64
C CYS A 817 -0.14 37.38 3.42
N GLY A 818 0.47 36.56 4.25
CA GLY A 818 -0.23 35.63 5.13
C GLY A 818 -0.07 36.04 6.59
N GLU A 819 -1.17 36.33 7.26
CA GLU A 819 -1.20 36.53 8.71
C GLU A 819 -1.46 35.18 9.39
N ARG A 820 -0.52 34.75 10.23
CA ARG A 820 -0.61 33.47 10.93
C ARG A 820 -1.59 33.58 12.09
N LEU A 821 -2.51 32.63 12.14
CA LEU A 821 -3.41 32.43 13.27
C LEU A 821 -2.76 31.54 14.33
N GLU A 822 -3.38 31.49 15.51
CA GLU A 822 -3.00 30.58 16.59
C GLU A 822 -3.10 29.10 16.17
N ASP A 823 -2.30 28.25 16.81
CA ASP A 823 -2.18 26.84 16.45
C ASP A 823 -3.47 26.04 16.71
N THR A 824 -4.25 26.53 17.66
CA THR A 824 -5.51 25.95 18.11
C THR A 824 -6.72 26.79 17.65
N GLN A 825 -6.60 27.49 16.51
CA GLN A 825 -7.72 28.24 15.95
C GLN A 825 -8.88 27.29 15.65
N LYS A 826 -10.07 27.63 16.16
CA LYS A 826 -11.31 26.89 15.91
C LYS A 826 -11.97 27.36 14.63
N TRP A 827 -12.41 26.41 13.81
CA TRP A 827 -13.09 26.64 12.54
C TRP A 827 -14.42 25.90 12.51
N CYS A 828 -15.47 26.58 12.09
CA CYS A 828 -16.74 25.96 11.72
C CYS A 828 -16.81 25.92 10.19
N ILE A 829 -16.83 24.74 9.60
CA ILE A 829 -16.72 24.56 8.13
C ILE A 829 -18.07 24.17 7.54
N ASP A 830 -18.46 24.88 6.47
CA ASP A 830 -19.74 24.77 5.77
C ASP A 830 -20.94 25.21 6.64
N GLY A 831 -22.15 24.65 6.44
CA GLY A 831 -23.38 25.02 7.15
C GLY A 831 -24.21 26.13 6.50
N GLY A 832 -25.51 26.10 6.77
CA GLY A 832 -26.46 27.16 6.43
C GLY A 832 -26.49 28.29 7.45
N GLU A 833 -27.04 29.44 7.06
CA GLU A 833 -27.29 30.59 7.94
C GLU A 833 -28.40 30.31 8.98
N ASP A 834 -29.29 29.35 8.66
CA ASP A 834 -30.54 29.01 9.37
C ASP A 834 -30.38 28.31 10.74
#